data_AF-A0A378JDL8-F1
#
_entry.id   AF-A0A378JDL8-F1
#
_cell.length_a   1.000
_cell.length_b   1.000
_cell.length_c   1.000
_cell.angle_alpha   90.00
_cell.angle_beta   90.00
_cell.angle_gamma   90.00
#
_symmetry.space_group_name_H-M   'P 1'
#
loop_
_entity.id
_entity.type
_entity.pdbx_description
1 polymer ?
#
loop_
_entity_poly.entity_id
_entity_poly.type
_entity_poly.pdbx_seq_one_letter_code
_entity_poly.pdbx_strand_id
1 'polypeptide(L)'
;MKHHLDENLEARVNFNKAYKDLERISLVDSRVGNLLSAVKKLKDNVDLSTEDLQRITTYLNDTKAFIENPTKEAYEKQLNNMRDAIRKNQSWGPIVGGALLLDRNKVVYHSLDFDGCYSNEASSFNLGRNWITERTLEESNKAYLEANREFLDSLKTEDKTVLFIGSNRQTPYIDLNNGTGTDYPPGSVYPRMEAIAKELGEKATFNPFLLPDLESDVVVAGETLGKFKEKEYLNENGSYKEEISSTKFNEDGFLELIDDESKVSLALAQMHYAAMENPDDIIEFNFYDDRKDIVESMELFFKEHPELIPKNVILNLRGYSGPQLTQEQANENLLNFLTHTTTNLESEETNKAISEAKKHNIPILIKIPGEEEKFKLYRRDANGDWDFVDFNRNIKGLEASKFDDVFPAPDEIKGHSTSKNMEIFDELKKHHCLPIPVTRRDKVYNYGSPTLIASIPGEGSIPKEVADWKPLYVAVREASMSSAAEQGTAMKVASEFDFTKLISQSYSEKRLPSKRVNEFIDHNLSKMGNKEIAEVLSKSKISSQAVVQILDGNENKDNIIEQIIEKKINQLKEKLSEEERQQIESFLKGFKTTINTIIKEKLLELRNEHDLEKRTAIESYLIDLYKLKIRDGNQSLAEMDINPGIKQTRDALCSTISDALNSPITLQDCQKLNSLVGNARIAADPNGDPRTKSKSLCALAYLSDELVGAKSEKLQAVSAACGLFAVIATIAAFALAPTGIGFIVGMAVAGALAAASIGTGIAAKVKESDVSEKTRDFKKALEAKREVQVEETLEQPPQFNF
;
A
#
# COMPACT_ATOMS: atom_id res chain seq x y z
N MET A 1 -21.11 -23.02 -44.38
CA MET A 1 -21.60 -24.29 -43.81
C MET A 1 -20.59 -25.43 -44.00
N LYS A 2 -20.17 -25.78 -45.23
CA LYS A 2 -19.21 -26.87 -45.46
C LYS A 2 -17.83 -26.64 -44.79
N HIS A 3 -17.28 -25.43 -44.90
CA HIS A 3 -16.00 -25.04 -44.29
C HIS A 3 -15.98 -25.14 -42.75
N HIS A 4 -17.06 -24.72 -42.09
CA HIS A 4 -17.18 -24.83 -40.62
C HIS A 4 -17.38 -26.27 -40.13
N LEU A 5 -17.95 -27.14 -40.95
CA LEU A 5 -18.08 -28.57 -40.63
C LEU A 5 -16.71 -29.25 -40.65
N ASP A 6 -15.87 -28.88 -41.62
CA ASP A 6 -14.52 -29.44 -41.80
C ASP A 6 -13.57 -29.01 -40.65
N GLU A 7 -13.62 -27.75 -40.23
CA GLU A 7 -12.82 -27.23 -39.10
C GLU A 7 -13.14 -27.88 -37.74
N ASN A 8 -14.42 -28.12 -37.45
CA ASN A 8 -14.82 -28.78 -36.20
C ASN A 8 -14.37 -30.25 -36.18
N LEU A 9 -14.49 -30.94 -37.31
CA LEU A 9 -14.05 -32.32 -37.45
C LEU A 9 -12.54 -32.46 -37.24
N GLU A 10 -11.75 -31.55 -37.85
CA GLU A 10 -10.29 -31.54 -37.70
C GLU A 10 -9.87 -31.30 -36.23
N ALA A 11 -10.49 -30.33 -35.55
CA ALA A 11 -10.21 -30.07 -34.14
C ALA A 11 -10.51 -31.29 -33.24
N ARG A 12 -11.62 -32.00 -33.49
CA ARG A 12 -11.97 -33.23 -32.76
C ARG A 12 -10.99 -34.37 -33.04
N VAL A 13 -10.50 -34.51 -34.27
CA VAL A 13 -9.50 -35.53 -34.61
C VAL A 13 -8.19 -35.26 -33.89
N ASN A 14 -7.73 -34.01 -33.89
CA ASN A 14 -6.48 -33.60 -33.22
C ASN A 14 -6.58 -33.78 -31.70
N PHE A 15 -7.70 -33.40 -31.09
CA PHE A 15 -7.97 -33.63 -29.67
C PHE A 15 -7.92 -35.12 -29.30
N ASN A 16 -8.62 -35.97 -30.06
CA ASN A 16 -8.64 -37.41 -29.80
C ASN A 16 -7.25 -38.05 -29.96
N LYS A 17 -6.42 -37.54 -30.89
CA LYS A 17 -5.05 -37.99 -31.05
C LYS A 17 -4.20 -37.61 -29.83
N ALA A 18 -4.23 -36.35 -29.40
CA ALA A 18 -3.49 -35.89 -28.22
C ALA A 18 -3.93 -36.64 -26.95
N TYR A 19 -5.23 -36.89 -26.79
CA TYR A 19 -5.77 -37.71 -25.71
C TYR A 19 -5.20 -39.14 -25.69
N LYS A 20 -5.20 -39.83 -26.85
CA LYS A 20 -4.65 -41.19 -26.98
C LYS A 20 -3.14 -41.25 -26.72
N ASP A 21 -2.42 -40.20 -27.10
CA ASP A 21 -1.00 -40.10 -26.78
C ASP A 21 -0.78 -40.01 -25.27
N LEU A 22 -1.57 -39.17 -24.59
CA LEU A 22 -1.51 -39.02 -23.14
C LEU A 22 -1.94 -40.30 -22.39
N GLU A 23 -2.94 -41.02 -22.91
CA GLU A 23 -3.37 -42.33 -22.39
C GLU A 23 -2.22 -43.34 -22.40
N ARG A 24 -1.44 -43.38 -23.49
CA ARG A 24 -0.25 -44.25 -23.57
C ARG A 24 0.81 -43.87 -22.54
N ILE A 25 1.02 -42.58 -22.30
CA ILE A 25 1.98 -42.09 -21.31
C ILE A 25 1.52 -42.44 -19.89
N SER A 26 0.22 -42.38 -19.59
CA SER A 26 -0.31 -42.76 -18.27
C SER A 26 -0.08 -44.22 -17.87
N LEU A 27 0.18 -45.10 -18.84
CA LEU A 27 0.53 -46.50 -18.57
C LEU A 27 1.94 -46.66 -18.00
N VAL A 28 2.81 -45.67 -18.23
CA VAL A 28 4.21 -45.67 -17.79
C VAL A 28 4.50 -44.58 -16.75
N ASP A 29 3.67 -43.55 -16.66
CA ASP A 29 3.78 -42.46 -15.70
C ASP A 29 2.46 -42.26 -14.94
N SER A 30 2.44 -42.73 -13.68
CA SER A 30 1.24 -42.68 -12.82
C SER A 30 0.75 -41.26 -12.54
N ARG A 31 1.61 -40.25 -12.71
CA ARG A 31 1.26 -38.85 -12.46
C ARG A 31 0.21 -38.39 -13.47
N VAL A 32 0.28 -38.87 -14.71
CA VAL A 32 -0.61 -38.50 -15.83
C VAL A 32 -2.05 -38.98 -15.66
N GLY A 33 -2.29 -39.92 -14.72
CA GLY A 33 -3.61 -40.50 -14.48
C GLY A 33 -4.69 -39.47 -14.12
N ASN A 34 -4.35 -38.44 -13.33
CA ASN A 34 -5.30 -37.39 -12.94
C ASN A 34 -5.71 -36.52 -14.13
N LEU A 35 -4.75 -36.17 -15.01
CA LEU A 35 -5.00 -35.46 -16.26
C LEU A 35 -5.84 -36.26 -17.22
N LEU A 36 -5.55 -37.55 -17.35
CA LEU A 36 -6.33 -38.41 -18.22
C LEU A 36 -7.78 -38.53 -17.73
N SER A 37 -8.00 -38.66 -16.43
CA SER A 37 -9.34 -38.72 -15.82
C SER A 37 -10.14 -37.43 -16.04
N ALA A 38 -9.49 -36.28 -15.83
CA ALA A 38 -10.03 -34.94 -16.10
C ALA A 38 -10.44 -34.76 -17.58
N VAL A 39 -9.54 -35.08 -18.50
CA VAL A 39 -9.75 -34.92 -19.94
C VAL A 39 -10.79 -35.92 -20.46
N LYS A 40 -10.87 -37.11 -19.86
CA LYS A 40 -11.92 -38.09 -20.14
C LYS A 40 -13.30 -37.55 -19.81
N LYS A 41 -13.49 -36.92 -18.65
CA LYS A 41 -14.77 -36.27 -18.29
C LYS A 41 -15.16 -35.18 -19.29
N LEU A 42 -14.19 -34.41 -19.79
CA LEU A 42 -14.43 -33.38 -20.81
C LEU A 42 -14.82 -33.98 -22.16
N LYS A 43 -14.16 -35.07 -22.55
CA LYS A 43 -14.47 -35.82 -23.77
C LYS A 43 -15.87 -36.42 -23.74
N ASP A 44 -16.33 -36.87 -22.57
CA ASP A 44 -17.56 -37.64 -22.42
C ASP A 44 -18.80 -36.79 -22.12
N ASN A 45 -18.66 -35.59 -21.51
CA ASN A 45 -19.80 -34.84 -20.94
C ASN A 45 -20.06 -33.42 -21.47
N VAL A 46 -19.26 -32.88 -22.41
CA VAL A 46 -19.37 -31.44 -22.78
C VAL A 46 -19.35 -31.21 -24.29
N ASP A 47 -20.29 -30.41 -24.78
CA ASP A 47 -20.21 -29.79 -26.11
C ASP A 47 -19.13 -28.70 -26.11
N LEU A 48 -17.89 -29.11 -26.37
CA LEU A 48 -16.76 -28.19 -26.50
C LEU A 48 -16.82 -27.44 -27.82
N SER A 49 -16.56 -26.12 -27.77
CA SER A 49 -16.37 -25.31 -28.96
C SER A 49 -15.14 -25.76 -29.75
N THR A 50 -15.07 -25.44 -31.04
CA THR A 50 -13.88 -25.73 -31.87
C THR A 50 -12.62 -25.08 -31.28
N GLU A 51 -12.74 -23.86 -30.73
CA GLU A 51 -11.64 -23.12 -30.10
C GLU A 51 -11.17 -23.80 -28.80
N ASP A 52 -12.08 -24.28 -27.96
CA ASP A 52 -11.73 -24.99 -26.74
C ASP A 52 -11.05 -26.33 -27.06
N LEU A 53 -11.55 -27.06 -28.07
CA LEU A 53 -10.90 -28.30 -28.53
C LEU A 53 -9.47 -28.06 -28.98
N GLN A 54 -9.22 -27.02 -29.79
CA GLN A 54 -7.88 -26.65 -30.24
C GLN A 54 -6.98 -26.26 -29.06
N ARG A 55 -7.50 -25.47 -28.12
CA ARG A 55 -6.76 -25.01 -26.94
C ARG A 55 -6.37 -26.17 -26.02
N ILE A 56 -7.32 -27.03 -25.67
CA ILE A 56 -7.06 -28.21 -24.84
C ILE A 56 -6.08 -29.14 -25.55
N THR A 57 -6.20 -29.31 -26.86
CA THR A 57 -5.24 -30.10 -27.66
C THR A 57 -3.82 -29.56 -27.53
N THR A 58 -3.63 -28.23 -27.57
CA THR A 58 -2.33 -27.60 -27.34
C THR A 58 -1.79 -27.94 -25.96
N TYR A 59 -2.62 -27.84 -24.91
CA TYR A 59 -2.22 -28.16 -23.55
C TYR A 59 -1.76 -29.62 -23.40
N LEU A 60 -2.51 -30.57 -23.98
CA LEU A 60 -2.15 -31.99 -23.95
C LEU A 60 -0.82 -32.26 -24.67
N ASN A 61 -0.61 -31.65 -25.83
CA ASN A 61 0.63 -31.80 -26.60
C ASN A 61 1.84 -31.21 -25.87
N ASP A 62 1.67 -30.04 -25.25
CA ASP A 62 2.74 -29.41 -24.47
C ASP A 62 3.08 -30.20 -23.20
N THR A 63 2.07 -30.81 -22.57
CA THR A 63 2.27 -31.72 -21.44
C THR A 63 3.05 -32.95 -21.85
N LYS A 64 2.67 -33.56 -22.98
CA LYS A 64 3.41 -34.68 -23.55
C LYS A 64 4.85 -34.28 -23.82
N ALA A 65 5.07 -33.14 -24.47
CA ALA A 65 6.42 -32.65 -24.78
C ALA A 65 7.25 -32.41 -23.50
N PHE A 66 6.63 -31.89 -22.45
CA PHE A 66 7.27 -31.70 -21.14
C PHE A 66 7.65 -33.04 -20.49
N ILE A 67 6.76 -34.04 -20.50
CA ILE A 67 7.04 -35.38 -19.95
C ILE A 67 8.15 -36.08 -20.73
N GLU A 68 8.11 -36.00 -22.07
CA GLU A 68 9.09 -36.65 -22.94
C GLU A 68 10.46 -35.95 -22.89
N ASN A 69 10.48 -34.63 -22.66
CA ASN A 69 11.69 -33.82 -22.63
C ASN A 69 11.53 -32.57 -21.71
N PRO A 70 11.83 -32.69 -20.40
CA PRO A 70 11.59 -31.64 -19.42
C PRO A 70 12.65 -30.53 -19.49
N THR A 71 12.55 -29.68 -20.51
CA THR A 71 13.37 -28.47 -20.65
C THR A 71 12.71 -27.28 -19.93
N LYS A 72 13.51 -26.25 -19.62
CA LYS A 72 13.01 -24.98 -19.07
C LYS A 72 11.92 -24.35 -19.95
N GLU A 73 12.08 -24.42 -21.27
CA GLU A 73 11.12 -23.89 -22.24
C GLU A 73 9.80 -24.68 -22.22
N ALA A 74 9.87 -26.01 -22.18
CA ALA A 74 8.69 -26.86 -22.05
C ALA A 74 7.95 -26.60 -20.73
N TYR A 75 8.70 -26.36 -19.65
CA TYR A 75 8.15 -25.99 -18.35
C TYR A 75 7.43 -24.63 -18.36
N GLU A 76 8.03 -23.59 -18.95
CA GLU A 76 7.40 -22.26 -19.09
C GLU A 76 6.13 -22.33 -19.93
N LYS A 77 6.15 -23.14 -21.00
CA LYS A 77 4.98 -23.38 -21.85
C LYS A 77 3.85 -24.05 -21.06
N GLN A 78 4.19 -25.04 -20.24
CA GLN A 78 3.23 -25.71 -19.36
C GLN A 78 2.63 -24.76 -18.32
N LEU A 79 3.45 -23.90 -17.70
CA LEU A 79 2.99 -22.88 -16.76
C LEU A 79 2.02 -21.89 -17.40
N ASN A 80 2.30 -21.47 -18.64
CA ASN A 80 1.41 -20.59 -19.39
C ASN A 80 0.10 -21.28 -19.75
N ASN A 81 0.12 -22.57 -20.10
CA ASN A 81 -1.08 -23.36 -20.35
C ASN A 81 -1.94 -23.50 -19.09
N MET A 82 -1.32 -23.70 -17.92
CA MET A 82 -2.05 -23.75 -16.64
C MET A 82 -2.73 -22.42 -16.34
N ARG A 83 -2.01 -21.30 -16.48
CA ARG A 83 -2.58 -19.96 -16.28
C ARG A 83 -3.71 -19.66 -17.26
N ASP A 84 -3.54 -20.00 -18.54
CA ASP A 84 -4.56 -19.76 -19.55
C ASP A 84 -5.81 -20.62 -19.32
N ALA A 85 -5.63 -21.89 -18.90
CA ALA A 85 -6.73 -22.76 -18.50
C ALA A 85 -7.51 -22.17 -17.33
N ILE A 86 -6.84 -21.79 -16.23
CA ILE A 86 -7.47 -21.21 -15.03
C ILE A 86 -8.23 -19.92 -15.37
N ARG A 87 -7.65 -19.05 -16.21
CA ARG A 87 -8.24 -17.73 -16.51
C ARG A 87 -9.46 -17.79 -17.43
N LYS A 88 -9.45 -18.64 -18.47
CA LYS A 88 -10.43 -18.54 -19.56
C LYS A 88 -11.70 -19.35 -19.38
N ASN A 89 -11.74 -20.33 -18.49
CA ASN A 89 -12.94 -21.15 -18.34
C ASN A 89 -13.10 -21.68 -16.91
N GLN A 90 -14.01 -21.07 -16.13
CA GLN A 90 -14.19 -21.40 -14.71
C GLN A 90 -14.62 -22.85 -14.47
N SER A 91 -15.30 -23.51 -15.42
CA SER A 91 -15.82 -24.87 -15.25
C SER A 91 -14.77 -25.96 -15.42
N TRP A 92 -13.69 -25.71 -16.19
CA TRP A 92 -12.67 -26.74 -16.49
C TRP A 92 -11.21 -26.27 -16.37
N GLY A 93 -10.97 -24.97 -16.23
CA GLY A 93 -9.65 -24.43 -15.93
C GLY A 93 -8.96 -25.06 -14.72
N PRO A 94 -9.67 -25.28 -13.59
CA PRO A 94 -9.15 -26.02 -12.44
C PRO A 94 -8.91 -27.50 -12.74
N ILE A 95 -9.74 -28.10 -13.61
CA ILE A 95 -9.68 -29.53 -13.97
C ILE A 95 -8.45 -29.82 -14.84
N VAL A 96 -8.15 -28.96 -15.81
CA VAL A 96 -6.98 -29.09 -16.68
C VAL A 96 -5.74 -28.54 -15.98
N GLY A 97 -5.79 -27.35 -15.41
CA GLY A 97 -4.66 -26.74 -14.69
C GLY A 97 -4.16 -27.57 -13.50
N GLY A 98 -5.05 -28.14 -12.69
CA GLY A 98 -4.69 -28.99 -11.55
C GLY A 98 -4.10 -30.35 -11.92
N ALA A 99 -4.32 -30.78 -13.16
CA ALA A 99 -3.82 -32.05 -13.65
C ALA A 99 -2.50 -31.96 -14.42
N LEU A 100 -2.14 -30.76 -14.88
CA LEU A 100 -0.87 -30.44 -15.53
C LEU A 100 0.31 -30.33 -14.53
N LEU A 101 0.05 -30.47 -13.22
CA LEU A 101 0.98 -30.34 -12.08
C LEU A 101 1.97 -31.51 -11.91
N LEU A 102 2.30 -32.24 -12.97
CA LEU A 102 2.94 -33.55 -12.95
C LEU A 102 4.38 -33.65 -12.39
N ASP A 103 4.90 -32.60 -11.76
CA ASP A 103 6.28 -32.59 -11.24
C ASP A 103 6.46 -31.82 -9.91
N ARG A 104 5.39 -31.38 -9.24
CA ARG A 104 5.50 -30.67 -7.96
C ARG A 104 4.72 -31.38 -6.85
N ASN A 105 5.32 -31.55 -5.67
CA ASN A 105 4.51 -31.94 -4.52
C ASN A 105 3.58 -30.78 -4.22
N LYS A 106 2.34 -31.12 -3.85
CA LYS A 106 1.39 -30.15 -3.34
C LYS A 106 1.58 -30.08 -1.83
N VAL A 107 1.69 -28.87 -1.30
CA VAL A 107 1.68 -28.62 0.15
C VAL A 107 0.48 -27.75 0.46
N VAL A 108 -0.35 -28.19 1.40
CA VAL A 108 -1.56 -27.48 1.80
C VAL A 108 -1.26 -26.71 3.09
N TYR A 109 -1.48 -25.41 3.06
CA TYR A 109 -1.39 -24.56 4.22
C TYR A 109 -2.79 -24.15 4.67
N HIS A 110 -3.04 -24.19 5.98
CA HIS A 110 -4.24 -23.63 6.58
C HIS A 110 -3.85 -22.57 7.61
N SER A 111 -4.14 -21.31 7.29
CA SER A 111 -4.04 -20.20 8.23
C SER A 111 -5.41 -19.97 8.85
N LEU A 112 -5.55 -20.37 10.11
CA LEU A 112 -6.83 -20.45 10.80
C LEU A 112 -7.01 -19.26 11.73
N ASP A 113 -8.02 -18.42 11.50
CA ASP A 113 -8.47 -17.55 12.57
C ASP A 113 -8.99 -18.39 13.75
N PHE A 114 -8.74 -17.89 14.96
CA PHE A 114 -9.11 -18.60 16.18
C PHE A 114 -10.45 -18.09 16.68
N ASP A 115 -10.57 -16.78 16.90
CA ASP A 115 -11.78 -16.17 17.44
C ASP A 115 -12.91 -16.21 16.39
N GLY A 116 -14.08 -16.76 16.75
CA GLY A 116 -15.24 -16.85 15.87
C GLY A 116 -15.18 -17.95 14.80
N CYS A 117 -14.00 -18.36 14.37
CA CYS A 117 -13.78 -19.56 13.56
C CYS A 117 -13.76 -20.82 14.45
N TYR A 118 -12.67 -21.00 15.19
CA TYR A 118 -12.40 -22.24 15.94
C TYR A 118 -12.84 -22.16 17.40
N SER A 119 -12.65 -20.99 18.01
CA SER A 119 -13.28 -20.55 19.26
C SER A 119 -14.63 -19.91 18.93
N ASN A 120 -15.62 -20.78 18.84
CA ASN A 120 -17.02 -20.48 18.52
C ASN A 120 -17.94 -20.97 19.65
N GLU A 121 -19.22 -20.64 19.53
CA GLU A 121 -20.27 -20.96 20.50
C GLU A 121 -20.36 -22.46 20.83
N ALA A 122 -20.18 -23.34 19.83
CA ALA A 122 -20.18 -24.78 20.05
C ALA A 122 -18.97 -25.24 20.87
N SER A 123 -17.78 -24.67 20.61
CA SER A 123 -16.60 -24.95 21.42
C SER A 123 -16.72 -24.40 22.84
N SER A 124 -17.27 -23.19 23.03
CA SER A 124 -17.51 -22.60 24.34
C SER A 124 -18.53 -23.39 25.15
N PHE A 125 -19.60 -23.87 24.50
CA PHE A 125 -20.57 -24.80 25.07
C PHE A 125 -19.88 -26.08 25.55
N ASN A 126 -19.11 -26.72 24.67
CA ASN A 126 -18.44 -27.98 24.98
C ASN A 126 -17.39 -27.81 26.09
N LEU A 127 -16.73 -26.65 26.14
CA LEU A 127 -15.69 -26.33 27.12
C LEU A 127 -16.30 -26.04 28.50
N GLY A 128 -17.44 -25.34 28.55
CA GLY A 128 -18.14 -24.98 29.78
C GLY A 128 -17.48 -23.84 30.56
N ARG A 129 -18.23 -23.18 31.44
CA ARG A 129 -17.82 -21.92 32.11
C ARG A 129 -16.66 -22.09 33.10
N ASN A 130 -16.63 -23.20 33.84
CA ASN A 130 -15.65 -23.43 34.91
C ASN A 130 -14.41 -24.21 34.44
N TRP A 131 -14.20 -24.32 33.12
CA TRP A 131 -13.15 -25.18 32.57
C TRP A 131 -11.75 -24.84 33.08
N ILE A 132 -11.49 -23.56 33.37
CA ILE A 132 -10.20 -23.08 33.88
C ILE A 132 -9.82 -23.77 35.20
N THR A 133 -10.80 -24.14 36.03
CA THR A 133 -10.56 -24.80 37.32
C THR A 133 -10.88 -26.29 37.30
N GLU A 134 -11.71 -26.75 36.37
CA GLU A 134 -12.29 -28.09 36.39
C GLU A 134 -11.75 -29.03 35.32
N ARG A 135 -11.11 -28.52 34.25
CA ARG A 135 -10.69 -29.33 33.11
C ARG A 135 -9.19 -29.41 32.97
N THR A 136 -8.73 -30.57 32.52
CA THR A 136 -7.36 -30.82 32.06
C THR A 136 -7.13 -30.25 30.66
N LEU A 137 -5.86 -30.27 30.20
CA LEU A 137 -5.51 -29.88 28.84
C LEU A 137 -6.21 -30.72 27.78
N GLU A 138 -6.26 -32.04 28.00
CA GLU A 138 -6.85 -33.01 27.08
C GLU A 138 -8.35 -32.79 26.93
N GLU A 139 -9.07 -32.62 28.04
CA GLU A 139 -10.51 -32.34 28.03
C GLU A 139 -10.84 -30.99 27.38
N SER A 140 -9.99 -29.99 27.63
CA SER A 140 -10.13 -28.67 27.02
C SER A 140 -9.89 -28.74 25.51
N ASN A 141 -8.81 -29.39 25.07
CA ASN A 141 -8.55 -29.63 23.64
C ASN A 141 -9.68 -30.41 22.98
N LYS A 142 -10.15 -31.49 23.62
CA LYS A 142 -11.23 -32.33 23.13
C LYS A 142 -12.51 -31.53 22.89
N ALA A 143 -12.85 -30.58 23.77
CA ALA A 143 -14.03 -29.72 23.58
C ALA A 143 -14.00 -28.95 22.26
N TYR A 144 -12.83 -28.38 21.91
CA TYR A 144 -12.62 -27.68 20.65
C TYR A 144 -12.61 -28.61 19.43
N LEU A 145 -11.93 -29.76 19.54
CA LEU A 145 -11.84 -30.74 18.46
C LEU A 145 -13.21 -31.34 18.13
N GLU A 146 -14.02 -31.66 19.14
CA GLU A 146 -15.37 -32.20 18.97
C GLU A 146 -16.33 -31.17 18.39
N ALA A 147 -16.25 -29.91 18.85
CA ALA A 147 -17.07 -28.83 18.30
C ALA A 147 -16.80 -28.61 16.80
N ASN A 148 -15.54 -28.72 16.38
CA ASN A 148 -15.12 -28.44 15.01
C ASN A 148 -14.91 -29.70 14.16
N ARG A 149 -15.39 -30.87 14.59
CA ARG A 149 -15.04 -32.17 13.97
C ARG A 149 -15.29 -32.20 12.47
N GLU A 150 -16.48 -31.79 12.02
CA GLU A 150 -16.82 -31.81 10.58
C GLU A 150 -15.89 -30.91 9.76
N PHE A 151 -15.53 -29.74 10.30
CA PHE A 151 -14.56 -28.85 9.66
C PHE A 151 -13.17 -29.49 9.62
N LEU A 152 -12.67 -30.02 10.74
CA LEU A 152 -11.35 -30.65 10.82
C LEU A 152 -11.24 -31.88 9.91
N ASP A 153 -12.28 -32.71 9.83
CA ASP A 153 -12.32 -33.85 8.93
C ASP A 153 -12.24 -33.41 7.46
N SER A 154 -12.78 -32.24 7.11
CA SER A 154 -12.66 -31.67 5.76
C SER A 154 -11.25 -31.18 5.40
N LEU A 155 -10.37 -30.98 6.39
CA LEU A 155 -8.98 -30.57 6.19
C LEU A 155 -8.02 -31.77 6.01
N LYS A 156 -8.48 -33.00 6.32
CA LYS A 156 -7.66 -34.21 6.18
C LYS A 156 -7.40 -34.48 4.70
N THR A 157 -6.12 -34.57 4.34
CA THR A 157 -5.66 -34.82 2.97
C THR A 157 -4.45 -35.76 2.99
N GLU A 158 -4.18 -36.39 1.85
CA GLU A 158 -2.97 -37.18 1.63
C GLU A 158 -1.73 -36.30 1.35
N ASP A 159 -1.94 -35.01 1.08
CA ASP A 159 -0.87 -34.03 0.91
C ASP A 159 -0.20 -33.69 2.25
N LYS A 160 1.00 -33.10 2.20
CA LYS A 160 1.62 -32.49 3.39
C LYS A 160 0.77 -31.28 3.80
N THR A 161 0.35 -31.24 5.06
CA THR A 161 -0.47 -30.15 5.62
C THR A 161 0.32 -29.35 6.66
N VAL A 162 0.24 -28.02 6.59
CA VAL A 162 0.90 -27.14 7.55
C VAL A 162 -0.12 -26.13 8.09
N LEU A 163 -0.20 -26.01 9.41
CA LEU A 163 -1.10 -25.09 10.09
C LEU A 163 -0.37 -23.84 10.56
N PHE A 164 -0.98 -22.69 10.32
CA PHE A 164 -0.60 -21.39 10.89
C PHE A 164 -1.72 -20.83 11.75
N ILE A 165 -1.38 -19.93 12.66
CA ILE A 165 -2.35 -19.06 13.33
C ILE A 165 -2.69 -17.92 12.36
N GLY A 166 -3.90 -17.93 11.83
CA GLY A 166 -4.49 -16.86 10.99
C GLY A 166 -5.24 -15.79 11.79
N SER A 167 -4.99 -15.74 13.09
CA SER A 167 -5.60 -14.80 14.03
C SER A 167 -4.65 -13.66 14.39
N ASN A 168 -5.18 -12.51 14.84
CA ASN A 168 -4.37 -11.41 15.37
C ASN A 168 -3.68 -11.78 16.69
N ARG A 169 -4.01 -12.94 17.29
CA ARG A 169 -3.29 -13.61 18.39
C ARG A 169 -1.87 -14.07 18.00
N GLN A 170 -1.08 -13.18 17.39
CA GLN A 170 0.31 -13.39 17.00
C GLN A 170 1.30 -13.02 18.11
N THR A 171 0.89 -12.20 19.08
CA THR A 171 1.70 -11.79 20.22
C THR A 171 1.10 -12.35 21.51
N PRO A 172 1.92 -12.61 22.55
CA PRO A 172 1.42 -12.98 23.87
C PRO A 172 0.43 -11.95 24.45
N TYR A 173 0.61 -10.66 24.15
CA TYR A 173 -0.30 -9.58 24.57
C TYR A 173 -1.70 -9.77 24.01
N ILE A 174 -1.82 -9.95 22.69
CA ILE A 174 -3.11 -10.08 22.03
C ILE A 174 -3.75 -11.43 22.38
N ASP A 175 -2.96 -12.50 22.50
CA ASP A 175 -3.46 -13.80 22.94
C ASP A 175 -3.96 -13.79 24.39
N LEU A 176 -3.30 -13.08 25.32
CA LEU A 176 -3.78 -12.92 26.70
C LEU A 176 -5.09 -12.15 26.75
N ASN A 177 -5.16 -11.00 26.08
CA ASN A 177 -6.33 -10.14 26.07
C ASN A 177 -7.57 -10.87 25.54
N ASN A 178 -7.42 -11.61 24.43
CA ASN A 178 -8.50 -12.41 23.87
C ASN A 178 -8.71 -13.75 24.61
N GLY A 179 -7.70 -14.24 25.33
CA GLY A 179 -7.75 -15.51 26.07
C GLY A 179 -8.42 -15.43 27.43
N THR A 180 -8.55 -14.25 28.02
CA THR A 180 -9.03 -14.04 29.40
C THR A 180 -10.21 -13.08 29.53
N GLY A 181 -10.48 -12.22 28.53
CA GLY A 181 -11.40 -11.09 28.64
C GLY A 181 -12.90 -11.38 28.45
N THR A 182 -13.37 -12.62 28.61
CA THR A 182 -14.80 -12.96 28.38
C THR A 182 -15.35 -13.84 29.51
N ASP A 183 -16.69 -13.90 29.63
CA ASP A 183 -17.37 -14.83 30.55
C ASP A 183 -17.10 -16.31 30.22
N TYR A 184 -16.63 -16.59 28.99
CA TYR A 184 -16.21 -17.91 28.52
C TYR A 184 -14.80 -17.81 27.92
N PRO A 185 -13.78 -17.57 28.75
CA PRO A 185 -12.43 -17.31 28.28
C PRO A 185 -11.93 -18.51 27.47
N PRO A 186 -11.48 -18.32 26.21
CA PRO A 186 -11.10 -19.45 25.37
C PRO A 186 -9.70 -20.00 25.70
N GLY A 187 -8.92 -19.28 26.52
CA GLY A 187 -7.53 -19.58 26.80
C GLY A 187 -6.60 -19.16 25.67
N SER A 188 -5.35 -19.65 25.73
CA SER A 188 -4.34 -19.39 24.71
C SER A 188 -4.58 -20.22 23.45
N VAL A 189 -4.37 -19.61 22.28
CA VAL A 189 -4.48 -20.28 20.98
C VAL A 189 -3.41 -21.35 20.76
N TYR A 190 -2.21 -21.16 21.32
CA TYR A 190 -1.04 -21.97 21.00
C TYR A 190 -1.20 -23.48 21.27
N PRO A 191 -1.60 -23.93 22.47
CA PRO A 191 -1.82 -25.36 22.73
C PRO A 191 -2.99 -25.94 21.93
N ARG A 192 -3.96 -25.11 21.53
CA ARG A 192 -5.11 -25.56 20.73
C ARG A 192 -4.69 -25.86 19.30
N MET A 193 -3.83 -25.03 18.70
CA MET A 193 -3.29 -25.29 17.36
C MET A 193 -2.43 -26.55 17.29
N GLU A 194 -1.65 -26.84 18.33
CA GLU A 194 -0.91 -28.10 18.44
C GLU A 194 -1.86 -29.31 18.46
N ALA A 195 -2.95 -29.22 19.21
CA ALA A 195 -3.96 -30.26 19.25
C ALA A 195 -4.65 -30.47 17.90
N ILE A 196 -4.93 -29.40 17.16
CA ILE A 196 -5.50 -29.49 15.80
C ILE A 196 -4.53 -30.21 14.87
N ALA A 197 -3.25 -29.81 14.85
CA ALA A 197 -2.25 -30.48 14.01
C ALA A 197 -2.17 -31.98 14.31
N LYS A 198 -2.20 -32.35 15.59
CA LYS A 198 -2.23 -33.76 16.02
C LYS A 198 -3.49 -34.49 15.54
N GLU A 199 -4.67 -33.87 15.61
CA GLU A 199 -5.94 -34.46 15.16
C GLU A 199 -5.99 -34.68 13.64
N LEU A 200 -5.33 -33.81 12.87
CA LEU A 200 -5.24 -33.96 11.41
C LEU A 200 -4.30 -35.10 10.97
N GLY A 201 -3.46 -35.61 11.88
CA GLY A 201 -2.64 -36.80 11.68
C GLY A 201 -1.18 -36.53 11.30
N GLU A 202 -0.44 -37.60 10.99
CA GLU A 202 1.03 -37.57 10.85
C GLU A 202 1.56 -36.68 9.71
N LYS A 203 0.72 -36.37 8.72
CA LYS A 203 1.07 -35.48 7.59
C LYS A 203 0.83 -34.01 7.88
N ALA A 204 0.20 -33.70 9.01
CA ALA A 204 -0.09 -32.34 9.45
C ALA A 204 0.90 -31.86 10.51
N THR A 205 1.43 -30.65 10.34
CA THR A 205 2.30 -30.03 11.34
C THR A 205 1.80 -28.63 11.71
N PHE A 206 2.01 -28.25 12.96
CA PHE A 206 1.84 -26.86 13.38
C PHE A 206 3.14 -26.10 13.13
N ASN A 207 3.08 -25.03 12.35
CA ASN A 207 4.21 -24.16 12.13
C ASN A 207 4.24 -23.04 13.20
N PRO A 208 5.33 -22.92 13.97
CA PRO A 208 5.40 -22.00 15.11
C PRO A 208 5.66 -20.54 14.72
N PHE A 209 5.82 -20.20 13.43
CA PHE A 209 6.09 -18.84 12.97
C PHE A 209 4.97 -17.87 13.38
N LEU A 210 5.36 -16.82 14.10
CA LEU A 210 4.51 -15.70 14.49
C LEU A 210 5.07 -14.39 13.92
N LEU A 211 4.22 -13.39 13.65
CA LEU A 211 4.69 -12.10 13.10
C LEU A 211 5.84 -11.43 13.88
N PRO A 212 5.93 -11.49 15.22
CA PRO A 212 7.07 -10.91 15.96
C PRO A 212 8.42 -11.54 15.63
N ASP A 213 8.44 -12.79 15.16
CA ASP A 213 9.67 -13.43 14.68
C ASP A 213 10.25 -12.66 13.48
N LEU A 214 9.37 -12.12 12.62
CA LEU A 214 9.77 -11.36 11.43
C LEU A 214 10.21 -9.93 11.78
N GLU A 215 9.57 -9.30 12.77
CA GLU A 215 9.85 -7.90 13.15
C GLU A 215 11.08 -7.76 14.07
N SER A 216 11.62 -8.87 14.57
CA SER A 216 12.88 -8.93 15.31
C SER A 216 14.10 -8.63 14.41
N ASP A 217 15.18 -8.10 14.99
CA ASP A 217 16.44 -7.82 14.26
C ASP A 217 17.06 -9.10 13.68
N VAL A 218 17.04 -10.17 14.47
CA VAL A 218 17.40 -11.53 14.05
C VAL A 218 16.11 -12.29 13.83
N VAL A 219 15.89 -12.77 12.61
CA VAL A 219 14.66 -13.50 12.28
C VAL A 219 14.89 -14.98 12.47
N VAL A 220 14.22 -15.56 13.47
CA VAL A 220 14.19 -17.00 13.74
C VAL A 220 12.73 -17.42 13.92
N ALA A 221 12.20 -18.18 12.96
CA ALA A 221 10.82 -18.64 13.02
C ALA A 221 10.57 -19.52 14.25
N GLY A 222 9.52 -19.21 15.00
CA GLY A 222 9.13 -19.91 16.22
C GLY A 222 9.86 -19.47 17.49
N GLU A 223 10.78 -18.51 17.43
CA GLU A 223 11.50 -18.01 18.62
C GLU A 223 10.52 -17.38 19.63
N THR A 224 9.55 -16.59 19.16
CA THR A 224 8.53 -15.98 20.02
C THR A 224 7.72 -17.05 20.76
N LEU A 225 7.28 -18.09 20.06
CA LEU A 225 6.52 -19.17 20.68
C LEU A 225 7.38 -20.03 21.62
N GLY A 226 8.64 -20.30 21.25
CA GLY A 226 9.60 -21.01 22.10
C GLY A 226 9.80 -20.30 23.43
N LYS A 227 10.09 -18.99 23.38
CA LYS A 227 10.22 -18.13 24.54
C LYS A 227 8.94 -18.08 25.38
N PHE A 228 7.77 -18.03 24.74
CA PHE A 228 6.48 -18.07 25.44
C PHE A 228 6.32 -19.36 26.26
N LYS A 229 6.69 -20.51 25.70
CA LYS A 229 6.64 -21.81 26.40
C LYS A 229 7.64 -21.89 27.56
N GLU A 230 8.87 -21.43 27.36
CA GLU A 230 9.92 -21.41 28.39
C GLU A 230 9.53 -20.58 29.63
N LYS A 231 8.71 -19.56 29.45
CA LYS A 231 8.24 -18.69 30.54
C LYS A 231 7.06 -19.27 31.32
N GLU A 232 6.46 -20.37 30.85
CA GLU A 232 5.38 -21.08 31.53
C GLU A 232 4.20 -20.18 31.94
N TYR A 233 3.72 -19.31 31.04
CA TYR A 233 2.63 -18.38 31.36
C TYR A 233 1.25 -19.05 31.52
N LEU A 234 1.12 -20.30 31.09
CA LEU A 234 -0.13 -21.02 31.09
C LEU A 234 -0.21 -21.99 32.28
N ASN A 235 -1.43 -22.20 32.78
CA ASN A 235 -1.77 -23.34 33.61
C ASN A 235 -1.70 -24.63 32.77
N GLU A 236 -1.68 -25.79 33.44
CA GLU A 236 -1.61 -27.10 32.79
C GLU A 236 -2.73 -27.32 31.76
N ASN A 237 -3.90 -26.70 31.93
CA ASN A 237 -5.05 -26.82 31.02
C ASN A 237 -5.03 -25.86 29.81
N GLY A 238 -4.03 -24.99 29.71
CA GLY A 238 -3.88 -24.01 28.63
C GLY A 238 -4.59 -22.68 28.87
N SER A 239 -5.15 -22.43 30.05
CA SER A 239 -5.56 -21.09 30.47
C SER A 239 -4.34 -20.27 30.90
N TYR A 240 -4.45 -18.94 30.93
CA TYR A 240 -3.42 -18.11 31.53
C TYR A 240 -3.41 -18.22 33.06
N LYS A 241 -2.22 -18.13 33.66
CA LYS A 241 -2.03 -17.97 35.12
C LYS A 241 -2.53 -16.58 35.56
N GLU A 242 -3.12 -16.49 36.74
CA GLU A 242 -3.82 -15.29 37.23
C GLU A 242 -2.88 -14.08 37.39
N GLU A 243 -1.61 -14.33 37.72
CA GLU A 243 -0.58 -13.30 37.91
C GLU A 243 -0.05 -12.70 36.59
N ILE A 244 -0.41 -13.26 35.43
CA ILE A 244 0.12 -12.83 34.14
C ILE A 244 -0.66 -11.61 33.65
N SER A 245 0.09 -10.56 33.29
CA SER A 245 -0.43 -9.31 32.75
C SER A 245 0.43 -8.85 31.59
N SER A 246 -0.07 -7.90 30.79
CA SER A 246 0.66 -7.28 29.68
C SER A 246 2.02 -6.71 30.11
N THR A 247 2.12 -6.16 31.33
CA THR A 247 3.39 -5.66 31.88
C THR A 247 4.44 -6.76 31.97
N LYS A 248 4.04 -7.99 32.27
CA LYS A 248 4.99 -9.10 32.42
C LYS A 248 5.67 -9.46 31.10
N PHE A 249 4.93 -9.42 30.00
CA PHE A 249 5.49 -9.66 28.67
C PHE A 249 6.53 -8.59 28.29
N ASN A 250 6.33 -7.34 28.69
CA ASN A 250 7.32 -6.27 28.46
C ASN A 250 8.62 -6.55 29.22
N GLU A 251 8.51 -6.92 30.50
CA GLU A 251 9.67 -7.29 31.34
C GLU A 251 10.45 -8.48 30.76
N ASP A 252 9.72 -9.44 30.20
CA ASP A 252 10.31 -10.63 29.59
C ASP A 252 10.79 -10.38 28.15
N GLY A 253 10.59 -9.17 27.60
CA GLY A 253 11.12 -8.72 26.32
C GLY A 253 10.37 -9.27 25.11
N PHE A 254 9.04 -9.38 25.17
CA PHE A 254 8.22 -9.62 23.99
C PHE A 254 7.99 -8.31 23.24
N LEU A 255 7.93 -8.39 21.91
CA LEU A 255 7.61 -7.24 21.08
C LEU A 255 6.10 -7.04 21.04
N GLU A 256 5.68 -5.80 21.27
CA GLU A 256 4.33 -5.34 20.98
C GLU A 256 4.29 -4.84 19.54
N LEU A 257 3.35 -5.38 18.74
CA LEU A 257 3.21 -5.03 17.34
C LEU A 257 1.93 -4.23 17.13
N ILE A 258 1.98 -3.31 16.16
CA ILE A 258 0.76 -2.67 15.65
C ILE A 258 -0.02 -3.72 14.88
N ASP A 259 -1.25 -3.97 15.31
CA ASP A 259 -2.14 -4.93 14.72
C ASP A 259 -2.63 -4.47 13.34
N ASP A 260 -2.71 -5.40 12.39
CA ASP A 260 -3.34 -5.18 11.10
C ASP A 260 -4.73 -5.82 11.13
N GLU A 261 -5.75 -5.00 11.40
CA GLU A 261 -7.15 -5.45 11.50
C GLU A 261 -7.66 -6.10 10.20
N SER A 262 -6.99 -5.86 9.06
CA SER A 262 -7.33 -6.47 7.77
C SER A 262 -6.61 -7.80 7.51
N LYS A 263 -5.64 -8.20 8.35
CA LYS A 263 -4.85 -9.43 8.26
C LYS A 263 -4.07 -9.65 6.96
N VAL A 264 -4.00 -8.64 6.08
CA VAL A 264 -3.23 -8.71 4.83
C VAL A 264 -1.74 -8.93 5.11
N SER A 265 -1.16 -8.20 6.06
CA SER A 265 0.25 -8.36 6.43
C SER A 265 0.55 -9.74 7.00
N LEU A 266 -0.37 -10.31 7.80
CA LEU A 266 -0.26 -11.68 8.31
C LEU A 266 -0.23 -12.71 7.18
N ALA A 267 -1.22 -12.66 6.29
CA ALA A 267 -1.28 -13.56 5.15
C ALA A 267 -0.08 -13.40 4.22
N LEU A 268 0.35 -12.16 3.95
CA LEU A 268 1.54 -11.86 3.15
C LEU A 268 2.78 -12.55 3.74
N ALA A 269 3.05 -12.36 5.03
CA ALA A 269 4.21 -12.96 5.69
C ALA A 269 4.18 -14.49 5.64
N GLN A 270 3.03 -15.09 5.95
CA GLN A 270 2.89 -16.55 5.95
C GLN A 270 3.00 -17.17 4.55
N MET A 271 2.44 -16.52 3.51
CA MET A 271 2.58 -16.99 2.13
C MET A 271 4.03 -16.92 1.64
N HIS A 272 4.75 -15.83 1.94
CA HIS A 272 6.17 -15.72 1.59
C HIS A 272 7.02 -16.73 2.35
N TYR A 273 6.75 -16.94 3.64
CA TYR A 273 7.42 -17.98 4.43
C TYR A 273 7.15 -19.38 3.86
N ALA A 274 5.90 -19.72 3.55
CA ALA A 274 5.54 -20.99 2.93
C ALA A 274 6.24 -21.21 1.59
N ALA A 275 6.28 -20.18 0.74
CA ALA A 275 6.95 -20.22 -0.56
C ALA A 275 8.47 -20.38 -0.46
N MET A 276 9.08 -19.75 0.55
CA MET A 276 10.51 -19.89 0.85
C MET A 276 10.87 -21.31 1.28
N GLU A 277 10.04 -21.92 2.13
CA GLU A 277 10.28 -23.28 2.65
C GLU A 277 10.00 -24.37 1.62
N ASN A 278 9.17 -24.10 0.61
CA ASN A 278 8.80 -25.06 -0.42
C ASN A 278 8.88 -24.42 -1.83
N PRO A 279 10.08 -24.01 -2.29
CA PRO A 279 10.25 -23.20 -3.50
C PRO A 279 9.92 -23.95 -4.79
N ASP A 280 10.06 -25.28 -4.77
CA ASP A 280 9.80 -26.16 -5.91
C ASP A 280 8.39 -26.75 -5.91
N ASP A 281 7.64 -26.58 -4.83
CA ASP A 281 6.30 -27.15 -4.67
C ASP A 281 5.20 -26.19 -5.13
N ILE A 282 3.97 -26.69 -5.17
CA ILE A 282 2.77 -25.85 -5.33
C ILE A 282 2.09 -25.76 -3.98
N ILE A 283 1.80 -24.54 -3.58
CA ILE A 283 1.25 -24.23 -2.28
C ILE A 283 -0.21 -23.86 -2.44
N GLU A 284 -1.09 -24.65 -1.86
CA GLU A 284 -2.48 -24.27 -1.66
C GLU A 284 -2.58 -23.60 -0.29
N PHE A 285 -2.67 -22.27 -0.28
CA PHE A 285 -2.72 -21.49 0.95
C PHE A 285 -4.16 -21.11 1.27
N ASN A 286 -4.78 -21.79 2.24
CA ASN A 286 -6.15 -21.54 2.66
C ASN A 286 -6.16 -20.63 3.90
N PHE A 287 -6.75 -19.44 3.77
CA PHE A 287 -6.94 -18.50 4.86
C PHE A 287 -8.41 -18.47 5.29
N TYR A 288 -8.67 -18.63 6.59
CA TYR A 288 -10.01 -18.71 7.15
C TYR A 288 -10.24 -17.59 8.16
N ASP A 289 -11.39 -16.94 8.06
CA ASP A 289 -11.84 -15.90 8.99
C ASP A 289 -13.37 -15.85 9.05
N ASP A 290 -13.94 -15.45 10.17
CA ASP A 290 -15.40 -15.37 10.35
C ASP A 290 -15.98 -14.06 9.81
N ARG A 291 -15.18 -13.00 9.69
CA ARG A 291 -15.61 -11.65 9.34
C ARG A 291 -15.57 -11.38 7.84
N LYS A 292 -16.71 -10.94 7.30
CA LYS A 292 -16.84 -10.53 5.89
C LYS A 292 -15.95 -9.36 5.54
N ASP A 293 -15.88 -8.37 6.44
CA ASP A 293 -15.08 -7.16 6.18
C ASP A 293 -13.57 -7.44 6.11
N ILE A 294 -13.09 -8.52 6.73
CA ILE A 294 -11.69 -8.97 6.59
C ILE A 294 -11.52 -9.76 5.29
N VAL A 295 -12.28 -10.84 5.10
CA VAL A 295 -12.10 -11.74 3.94
C VAL A 295 -12.34 -11.03 2.61
N GLU A 296 -13.39 -10.20 2.51
CA GLU A 296 -13.71 -9.48 1.27
C GLU A 296 -12.73 -8.34 0.99
N SER A 297 -12.18 -7.67 2.03
CA SER A 297 -11.14 -6.65 1.82
C SER A 297 -9.80 -7.27 1.41
N MET A 298 -9.43 -8.43 1.98
CA MET A 298 -8.28 -9.21 1.52
C MET A 298 -8.45 -9.68 0.07
N GLU A 299 -9.66 -10.09 -0.33
CA GLU A 299 -9.95 -10.47 -1.71
C GLU A 299 -9.67 -9.31 -2.66
N LEU A 300 -10.23 -8.13 -2.37
CA LEU A 300 -10.02 -6.94 -3.20
C LEU A 300 -8.53 -6.60 -3.29
N PHE A 301 -7.84 -6.55 -2.14
CA PHE A 301 -6.42 -6.19 -2.07
C PHE A 301 -5.53 -7.15 -2.88
N PHE A 302 -5.66 -8.47 -2.67
CA PHE A 302 -4.80 -9.44 -3.36
C PHE A 302 -5.17 -9.65 -4.83
N LYS A 303 -6.42 -9.35 -5.24
CA LYS A 303 -6.77 -9.30 -6.66
C LYS A 303 -6.17 -8.10 -7.38
N GLU A 304 -6.02 -6.97 -6.69
CA GLU A 304 -5.36 -5.78 -7.22
C GLU A 304 -3.83 -5.96 -7.25
N HIS A 305 -3.27 -6.65 -6.26
CA HIS A 305 -1.84 -6.87 -6.08
C HIS A 305 -1.42 -8.36 -6.08
N PRO A 306 -1.71 -9.15 -7.14
CA PRO A 306 -1.37 -10.57 -7.20
C PRO A 306 0.15 -10.83 -7.21
N GLU A 307 0.97 -9.83 -7.57
CA GLU A 307 2.42 -9.88 -7.47
C GLU A 307 2.97 -9.91 -6.03
N LEU A 308 2.14 -9.57 -5.02
CA LEU A 308 2.51 -9.73 -3.62
C LEU A 308 2.40 -11.20 -3.18
N ILE A 309 1.70 -12.05 -3.93
CA ILE A 309 1.59 -13.48 -3.68
C ILE A 309 2.68 -14.21 -4.49
N PRO A 310 3.54 -15.04 -3.87
CA PRO A 310 4.54 -15.81 -4.61
C PRO A 310 3.91 -16.70 -5.69
N LYS A 311 4.53 -16.80 -6.87
CA LYS A 311 3.98 -17.47 -8.06
C LYS A 311 3.70 -18.97 -7.92
N ASN A 312 4.21 -19.61 -6.88
CA ASN A 312 3.93 -21.00 -6.54
C ASN A 312 2.82 -21.16 -5.49
N VAL A 313 2.20 -20.06 -5.07
CA VAL A 313 1.11 -20.02 -4.08
C VAL A 313 -0.21 -19.71 -4.79
N ILE A 314 -1.26 -20.43 -4.41
CA ILE A 314 -2.65 -20.10 -4.70
C ILE A 314 -3.32 -19.75 -3.37
N LEU A 315 -3.72 -18.50 -3.22
CA LEU A 315 -4.42 -18.01 -2.04
C LEU A 315 -5.92 -18.31 -2.15
N ASN A 316 -6.44 -19.14 -1.25
CA ASN A 316 -7.86 -19.42 -1.11
C ASN A 316 -8.40 -18.70 0.13
N LEU A 317 -9.25 -17.71 -0.08
CA LEU A 317 -9.91 -16.96 0.98
C LEU A 317 -11.25 -17.62 1.31
N ARG A 318 -11.45 -17.97 2.59
CA ARG A 318 -12.61 -18.73 3.05
C ARG A 318 -13.28 -18.06 4.24
N GLY A 319 -14.59 -17.87 4.12
CA GLY A 319 -15.44 -17.44 5.22
C GLY A 319 -15.89 -18.64 6.06
N TYR A 320 -15.65 -18.62 7.37
CA TYR A 320 -16.08 -19.68 8.29
C TYR A 320 -16.40 -19.12 9.67
N SER A 321 -17.59 -19.39 10.19
CA SER A 321 -18.04 -18.85 11.49
C SER A 321 -18.38 -19.95 12.50
N GLY A 322 -17.75 -21.12 12.36
CA GLY A 322 -18.03 -22.28 13.20
C GLY A 322 -19.14 -23.19 12.64
N PRO A 323 -19.39 -24.33 13.30
CA PRO A 323 -20.39 -25.31 12.88
C PRO A 323 -21.81 -24.77 13.07
N GLN A 324 -22.78 -25.44 12.44
CA GLN A 324 -24.19 -25.18 12.72
C GLN A 324 -24.50 -25.52 14.18
N LEU A 325 -25.10 -24.57 14.92
CA LEU A 325 -25.42 -24.77 16.33
C LEU A 325 -26.62 -25.71 16.51
N THR A 326 -26.61 -26.49 17.58
CA THR A 326 -27.78 -27.17 18.11
C THR A 326 -28.68 -26.21 18.90
N GLN A 327 -29.92 -26.61 19.18
CA GLN A 327 -30.84 -25.84 20.01
C GLN A 327 -30.28 -25.59 21.42
N GLU A 328 -29.60 -26.59 22.00
CA GLU A 328 -28.98 -26.50 23.32
C GLU A 328 -27.81 -25.50 23.33
N GLN A 329 -26.96 -25.55 22.30
CA GLN A 329 -25.86 -24.61 22.12
C GLN A 329 -26.35 -23.17 21.90
N ALA A 330 -27.41 -22.99 21.10
CA ALA A 330 -28.04 -21.69 20.94
C ALA A 330 -28.55 -21.15 22.28
N ASN A 331 -29.20 -21.99 23.10
CA ASN A 331 -29.73 -21.60 24.41
C ASN A 331 -28.64 -21.18 25.42
N GLU A 332 -27.44 -21.76 25.38
CA GLU A 332 -26.34 -21.32 26.25
C GLU A 332 -25.87 -19.89 25.98
N ASN A 333 -26.21 -19.33 24.80
CA ASN A 333 -25.96 -17.94 24.45
C ASN A 333 -27.07 -16.99 24.92
N LEU A 334 -28.02 -17.44 25.74
CA LEU A 334 -28.98 -16.54 26.36
C LEU A 334 -28.26 -15.63 27.38
N LEU A 335 -28.09 -14.36 27.01
CA LEU A 335 -27.32 -13.39 27.81
C LEU A 335 -28.16 -12.61 28.82
N ASN A 336 -29.47 -12.48 28.57
CA ASN A 336 -30.34 -11.64 29.38
C ASN A 336 -31.73 -12.29 29.55
N PHE A 337 -32.39 -11.92 30.63
CA PHE A 337 -33.83 -12.16 30.83
C PHE A 337 -34.47 -10.94 31.49
N LEU A 338 -35.79 -10.82 31.38
CA LEU A 338 -36.55 -9.77 32.04
C LEU A 338 -37.27 -10.32 33.26
N THR A 339 -37.43 -9.48 34.27
CA THR A 339 -38.35 -9.69 35.38
C THR A 339 -39.41 -8.59 35.38
N HIS A 340 -40.63 -8.96 35.73
CA HIS A 340 -41.75 -8.03 35.82
C HIS A 340 -42.67 -8.45 36.97
N THR A 341 -43.21 -7.46 37.68
CA THR A 341 -44.18 -7.68 38.74
C THR A 341 -45.50 -7.07 38.30
N THR A 342 -46.61 -7.81 38.32
CA THR A 342 -47.92 -7.26 37.97
C THR A 342 -49.05 -7.98 38.69
N THR A 343 -50.21 -7.33 38.79
CA THR A 343 -51.45 -7.95 39.28
C THR A 343 -52.36 -8.44 38.14
N ASN A 344 -52.08 -8.06 36.89
CA ASN A 344 -52.89 -8.41 35.73
C ASN A 344 -52.01 -8.66 34.50
N LEU A 345 -52.00 -9.90 34.00
CA LEU A 345 -51.24 -10.27 32.82
C LEU A 345 -51.71 -9.57 31.53
N GLU A 346 -52.94 -9.04 31.52
CA GLU A 346 -53.52 -8.32 30.40
C GLU A 346 -53.30 -6.79 30.48
N SER A 347 -52.56 -6.29 31.48
CA SER A 347 -52.30 -4.84 31.61
C SER A 347 -51.48 -4.29 30.45
N GLU A 348 -51.59 -2.98 30.21
CA GLU A 348 -50.82 -2.31 29.16
C GLU A 348 -49.31 -2.42 29.42
N GLU A 349 -48.91 -2.31 30.68
CA GLU A 349 -47.53 -2.45 31.14
C GLU A 349 -46.99 -3.86 30.91
N THR A 350 -47.77 -4.90 31.22
CA THR A 350 -47.38 -6.30 30.96
C THR A 350 -47.24 -6.56 29.46
N ASN A 351 -48.18 -6.08 28.66
CA ASN A 351 -48.13 -6.21 27.20
C ASN A 351 -46.91 -5.51 26.60
N LYS A 352 -46.52 -4.35 27.16
CA LYS A 352 -45.28 -3.66 26.79
C LYS A 352 -44.05 -4.49 27.16
N ALA A 353 -44.02 -5.07 28.37
CA ALA A 353 -42.94 -5.96 28.81
C ALA A 353 -42.76 -7.18 27.90
N ILE A 354 -43.88 -7.84 27.56
CA ILE A 354 -43.92 -8.96 26.62
C ILE A 354 -43.44 -8.54 25.23
N SER A 355 -43.84 -7.35 24.76
CA SER A 355 -43.41 -6.84 23.47
C SER A 355 -41.90 -6.61 23.41
N GLU A 356 -41.30 -6.05 24.48
CA GLU A 356 -39.84 -5.93 24.60
C GLU A 356 -39.15 -7.30 24.67
N ALA A 357 -39.70 -8.25 25.42
CA ALA A 357 -39.19 -9.62 25.49
C ALA A 357 -39.15 -10.30 24.10
N LYS A 358 -40.23 -10.17 23.31
CA LYS A 358 -40.30 -10.67 21.93
C LYS A 358 -39.30 -10.02 21.01
N LYS A 359 -39.22 -8.69 21.06
CA LYS A 359 -38.33 -7.87 20.22
C LYS A 359 -36.86 -8.22 20.43
N HIS A 360 -36.46 -8.51 21.67
CA HIS A 360 -35.09 -8.88 22.02
C HIS A 360 -34.86 -10.38 22.10
N ASN A 361 -35.91 -11.18 21.89
CA ASN A 361 -35.92 -12.63 21.99
C ASN A 361 -35.33 -13.15 23.32
N ILE A 362 -35.81 -12.60 24.43
CA ILE A 362 -35.42 -12.97 25.78
C ILE A 362 -36.65 -13.41 26.59
N PRO A 363 -36.53 -14.41 27.48
CA PRO A 363 -37.63 -14.79 28.34
C PRO A 363 -37.95 -13.68 29.34
N ILE A 364 -39.22 -13.60 29.75
CA ILE A 364 -39.66 -12.74 30.85
C ILE A 364 -40.32 -13.56 31.94
N LEU A 365 -39.80 -13.42 33.16
CA LEU A 365 -40.34 -14.02 34.36
C LEU A 365 -41.24 -13.01 35.07
N ILE A 366 -42.45 -13.43 35.40
CA ILE A 366 -43.52 -12.56 35.92
C ILE A 366 -43.95 -13.02 37.30
N LYS A 367 -43.92 -12.09 38.26
CA LYS A 367 -44.38 -12.25 39.63
C LYS A 367 -45.76 -11.63 39.81
N ILE A 368 -46.70 -12.42 40.35
CA ILE A 368 -48.02 -11.96 40.73
C ILE A 368 -48.06 -11.82 42.26
N PRO A 369 -48.17 -10.60 42.82
CA PRO A 369 -48.24 -10.41 44.27
C PRO A 369 -49.39 -11.21 44.90
N GLY A 370 -49.10 -11.97 45.95
CA GLY A 370 -50.06 -12.87 46.61
C GLY A 370 -50.02 -14.32 46.12
N GLU A 371 -49.31 -14.63 45.02
CA GLU A 371 -49.08 -15.99 44.52
C GLU A 371 -47.60 -16.39 44.69
N GLU A 372 -47.10 -16.39 45.94
CA GLU A 372 -45.67 -16.50 46.25
C GLU A 372 -44.99 -17.81 45.81
N GLU A 373 -45.75 -18.84 45.41
CA GLU A 373 -45.22 -20.12 44.95
C GLU A 373 -45.25 -20.32 43.42
N LYS A 374 -45.90 -19.42 42.65
CA LYS A 374 -46.12 -19.60 41.21
C LYS A 374 -45.71 -18.37 40.42
N PHE A 375 -44.62 -18.50 39.68
CA PHE A 375 -44.25 -17.52 38.68
C PHE A 375 -44.78 -17.92 37.32
N LYS A 376 -45.02 -16.93 36.47
CA LYS A 376 -45.32 -17.14 35.05
C LYS A 376 -44.07 -16.84 34.25
N LEU A 377 -43.70 -17.74 33.36
CA LEU A 377 -42.63 -17.51 32.40
C LEU A 377 -43.26 -17.33 31.03
N TYR A 378 -43.08 -16.16 30.43
CA TYR A 378 -43.42 -15.96 29.02
C TYR A 378 -42.15 -16.17 28.19
N ARG A 379 -42.18 -17.17 27.31
CA ARG A 379 -40.99 -17.67 26.63
C ARG A 379 -41.31 -18.21 25.24
N ARG A 380 -40.27 -18.47 24.46
CA ARG A 380 -40.35 -19.19 23.19
C ARG A 380 -40.19 -20.70 23.41
N ASP A 381 -41.10 -21.50 22.86
CA ASP A 381 -41.05 -22.96 22.93
C ASP A 381 -40.14 -23.58 21.85
N ALA A 382 -40.06 -24.92 21.81
CA ALA A 382 -39.25 -25.65 20.83
C ALA A 382 -39.73 -25.50 19.37
N ASN A 383 -41.00 -25.12 19.15
CA ASN A 383 -41.53 -24.82 17.81
C ASN A 383 -41.25 -23.36 17.40
N GLY A 384 -40.74 -22.55 18.32
CA GLY A 384 -40.49 -21.15 18.11
C GLY A 384 -41.67 -20.25 18.47
N ASP A 385 -42.73 -20.80 19.08
CA ASP A 385 -43.94 -20.06 19.45
C ASP A 385 -43.81 -19.44 20.85
N TRP A 386 -44.36 -18.24 21.02
CA TRP A 386 -44.35 -17.55 22.31
C TRP A 386 -45.59 -17.87 23.12
N ASP A 387 -45.39 -18.39 24.33
CA ASP A 387 -46.49 -18.73 25.24
C ASP A 387 -46.07 -18.59 26.71
N PHE A 388 -47.08 -18.61 27.59
CA PHE A 388 -46.92 -18.70 29.02
C PHE A 388 -46.76 -20.14 29.47
N VAL A 389 -45.80 -20.37 30.38
CA VAL A 389 -45.67 -21.61 31.14
C VAL A 389 -45.54 -21.31 32.63
N ASP A 390 -45.94 -22.26 33.45
CA ASP A 390 -45.67 -22.18 34.90
C ASP A 390 -44.17 -22.32 35.14
N PHE A 391 -43.64 -21.49 36.04
CA PHE A 391 -42.23 -21.52 36.42
C PHE A 391 -42.09 -21.76 37.93
N ASN A 392 -41.31 -22.77 38.28
CA ASN A 392 -41.13 -23.20 39.67
C ASN A 392 -40.12 -22.28 40.38
N ARG A 393 -40.53 -21.73 41.52
CA ARG A 393 -39.68 -20.91 42.41
C ARG A 393 -38.51 -21.69 43.01
N ASN A 394 -38.65 -23.01 43.18
CA ASN A 394 -37.65 -23.83 43.87
C ASN A 394 -36.49 -24.22 42.94
N ILE A 395 -35.59 -23.27 42.72
CA ILE A 395 -34.35 -23.48 41.95
C ILE A 395 -33.29 -24.06 42.89
N LYS A 396 -32.73 -25.22 42.50
CA LYS A 396 -31.69 -25.90 43.29
C LYS A 396 -30.46 -24.99 43.43
N GLY A 397 -30.04 -24.76 44.68
CA GLY A 397 -28.85 -23.95 44.99
C GLY A 397 -29.12 -22.45 45.18
N LEU A 398 -30.34 -21.98 44.92
CA LEU A 398 -30.72 -20.58 45.11
C LEU A 398 -31.67 -20.44 46.32
N GLU A 399 -31.32 -19.55 47.26
CA GLU A 399 -32.22 -19.20 48.35
C GLU A 399 -33.42 -18.40 47.83
N ALA A 400 -34.64 -18.78 48.22
CA ALA A 400 -35.87 -18.19 47.71
C ALA A 400 -35.97 -16.66 47.92
N SER A 401 -35.37 -16.13 48.99
CA SER A 401 -35.31 -14.69 49.25
C SER A 401 -34.46 -13.94 48.23
N LYS A 402 -33.32 -14.50 47.82
CA LYS A 402 -32.45 -13.92 46.78
C LYS A 402 -33.12 -13.91 45.41
N PHE A 403 -34.03 -14.86 45.17
CA PHE A 403 -34.83 -14.88 43.95
C PHE A 403 -35.90 -13.78 43.92
N ASP A 404 -36.43 -13.37 45.07
CA ASP A 404 -37.37 -12.25 45.11
C ASP A 404 -36.71 -10.90 44.84
N ASP A 405 -35.44 -10.74 45.21
CA ASP A 405 -34.66 -9.50 45.03
C ASP A 405 -34.42 -9.14 43.55
N VAL A 406 -34.61 -10.09 42.63
CA VAL A 406 -34.51 -9.81 41.19
C VAL A 406 -35.77 -9.17 40.62
N PHE A 407 -36.90 -9.18 41.34
CA PHE A 407 -38.13 -8.57 40.85
C PHE A 407 -38.22 -7.08 41.20
N PRO A 408 -38.71 -6.23 40.27
CA PRO A 408 -38.92 -4.81 40.54
C PRO A 408 -40.25 -4.55 41.28
N ALA A 409 -40.56 -3.28 41.54
CA ALA A 409 -41.84 -2.89 42.13
C ALA A 409 -43.02 -3.23 41.18
N PRO A 410 -44.28 -3.21 41.67
CA PRO A 410 -45.45 -3.49 40.83
C PRO A 410 -45.48 -2.61 39.57
N ASP A 411 -45.81 -3.25 38.45
CA ASP A 411 -45.91 -2.72 37.08
C ASP A 411 -44.59 -2.17 36.49
N GLU A 412 -43.45 -2.44 37.13
CA GLU A 412 -42.12 -2.12 36.60
C GLU A 412 -41.46 -3.32 35.90
N ILE A 413 -40.52 -3.05 34.99
CA ILE A 413 -39.75 -4.06 34.25
C ILE A 413 -38.27 -3.87 34.57
N LYS A 414 -37.55 -4.97 34.81
CA LYS A 414 -36.11 -4.94 35.08
C LYS A 414 -35.38 -5.97 34.22
N GLY A 415 -34.27 -5.57 33.62
CA GLY A 415 -33.40 -6.44 32.85
C GLY A 415 -32.30 -7.04 33.72
N HIS A 416 -32.01 -8.32 33.53
CA HIS A 416 -30.99 -9.05 34.27
C HIS A 416 -29.99 -9.70 33.31
N SER A 417 -28.70 -9.53 33.63
CA SER A 417 -27.62 -10.32 33.02
C SER A 417 -27.63 -11.73 33.60
N THR A 418 -27.51 -12.73 32.74
CA THR A 418 -27.46 -14.14 33.13
C THR A 418 -26.19 -14.49 33.90
N SER A 419 -25.08 -13.79 33.64
CA SER A 419 -23.81 -13.95 34.38
C SER A 419 -23.92 -13.57 35.86
N LYS A 420 -24.89 -12.73 36.25
CA LYS A 420 -25.11 -12.31 37.65
C LYS A 420 -26.12 -13.19 38.39
N ASN A 421 -26.86 -14.05 37.68
CA ASN A 421 -27.98 -14.82 38.23
C ASN A 421 -27.99 -16.22 37.61
N MET A 422 -26.91 -16.97 37.80
CA MET A 422 -26.62 -18.18 37.03
C MET A 422 -27.60 -19.31 37.30
N GLU A 423 -28.03 -19.49 38.55
CA GLU A 423 -29.01 -20.50 38.93
C GLU A 423 -30.37 -20.24 38.27
N ILE A 424 -30.77 -18.96 38.17
CA ILE A 424 -31.99 -18.55 37.46
C ILE A 424 -31.86 -18.86 35.98
N PHE A 425 -30.73 -18.49 35.39
CA PHE A 425 -30.43 -18.76 33.98
C PHE A 425 -30.47 -20.27 33.65
N ASP A 426 -29.83 -21.10 34.47
CA ASP A 426 -29.77 -22.55 34.27
C ASP A 426 -31.14 -23.22 34.32
N GLU A 427 -32.08 -22.65 35.08
CA GLU A 427 -33.47 -23.08 35.03
C GLU A 427 -34.19 -22.53 33.80
N LEU A 428 -34.05 -21.23 33.48
CA LEU A 428 -34.70 -20.59 32.35
C LEU A 428 -34.38 -21.27 31.00
N LYS A 429 -33.13 -21.68 30.78
CA LYS A 429 -32.70 -22.31 29.52
C LYS A 429 -33.35 -23.68 29.24
N LYS A 430 -33.91 -24.32 30.28
CA LYS A 430 -34.70 -25.57 30.14
C LYS A 430 -36.07 -25.30 29.52
N HIS A 431 -36.56 -24.07 29.68
CA HIS A 431 -37.91 -23.69 29.27
C HIS A 431 -37.90 -22.82 28.01
N HIS A 432 -36.91 -21.94 27.82
CA HIS A 432 -36.82 -21.01 26.70
C HIS A 432 -35.91 -21.53 25.58
N CYS A 433 -36.41 -21.58 24.34
CA CYS A 433 -35.65 -21.95 23.16
C CYS A 433 -35.31 -20.73 22.31
N LEU A 434 -34.03 -20.37 22.21
CA LEU A 434 -33.54 -19.36 21.28
C LEU A 434 -33.57 -19.91 19.85
N PRO A 435 -34.05 -19.16 18.83
CA PRO A 435 -33.90 -19.58 17.44
C PRO A 435 -32.42 -19.86 17.15
N ILE A 436 -32.16 -20.98 16.49
CA ILE A 436 -30.79 -21.31 16.06
C ILE A 436 -30.36 -20.23 15.06
N PRO A 437 -29.34 -19.42 15.40
CA PRO A 437 -28.89 -18.35 14.51
C PRO A 437 -28.26 -18.95 13.25
N VAL A 438 -28.49 -18.30 12.11
CA VAL A 438 -27.79 -18.64 10.85
C VAL A 438 -26.42 -17.94 10.78
N THR A 439 -26.25 -16.82 11.47
CA THR A 439 -25.02 -16.02 11.56
C THR A 439 -24.78 -15.55 13.00
N ARG A 440 -23.52 -15.35 13.38
CA ARG A 440 -23.17 -14.80 14.70
C ARG A 440 -23.58 -13.33 14.89
N ARG A 441 -23.37 -12.51 13.86
CA ARG A 441 -23.60 -11.05 13.78
C ARG A 441 -23.76 -10.66 12.31
N ASP A 442 -24.33 -9.48 12.01
CA ASP A 442 -24.61 -9.01 10.63
C ASP A 442 -23.37 -8.91 9.71
N LYS A 443 -22.16 -8.94 10.27
CA LYS A 443 -20.88 -8.78 9.55
C LYS A 443 -20.04 -10.06 9.46
N VAL A 444 -20.56 -11.20 9.90
CA VAL A 444 -19.85 -12.49 9.78
C VAL A 444 -20.51 -13.39 8.74
N TYR A 445 -19.80 -14.44 8.35
CA TYR A 445 -20.34 -15.51 7.52
C TYR A 445 -21.38 -16.36 8.27
N ASN A 446 -22.08 -17.20 7.52
CA ASN A 446 -23.05 -18.11 8.09
C ASN A 446 -22.31 -19.24 8.83
N TYR A 447 -22.96 -19.80 9.84
CA TYR A 447 -22.54 -21.07 10.43
C TYR A 447 -22.57 -22.21 9.41
N GLY A 448 -21.81 -23.27 9.67
CA GLY A 448 -21.75 -24.47 8.85
C GLY A 448 -20.42 -24.62 8.13
N SER A 449 -20.43 -25.18 6.93
CA SER A 449 -19.19 -25.45 6.19
C SER A 449 -18.51 -24.16 5.70
N PRO A 450 -17.16 -24.12 5.64
CA PRO A 450 -16.45 -22.98 5.09
C PRO A 450 -16.87 -22.66 3.66
N THR A 451 -17.09 -21.38 3.38
CA THR A 451 -17.45 -20.89 2.05
C THR A 451 -16.21 -20.34 1.34
N LEU A 452 -15.89 -20.85 0.15
CA LEU A 452 -14.82 -20.28 -0.68
C LEU A 452 -15.30 -18.95 -1.26
N ILE A 453 -14.57 -17.87 -0.96
CA ILE A 453 -14.87 -16.51 -1.41
C ILE A 453 -14.06 -16.19 -2.66
N ALA A 454 -12.75 -16.45 -2.61
CA ALA A 454 -11.85 -16.21 -3.73
C ALA A 454 -10.71 -17.24 -3.78
N SER A 455 -10.23 -17.48 -5.00
CA SER A 455 -9.00 -18.23 -5.26
C SER A 455 -8.11 -17.39 -6.18
N ILE A 456 -6.97 -16.96 -5.68
CA ILE A 456 -6.09 -15.94 -6.31
C ILE A 456 -4.72 -16.58 -6.56
N PRO A 457 -4.35 -16.83 -7.83
CA PRO A 457 -3.02 -17.33 -8.16
C PRO A 457 -1.98 -16.22 -8.01
N GLY A 458 -0.82 -16.54 -7.43
CA GLY A 458 0.26 -15.58 -7.28
C GLY A 458 1.03 -15.29 -8.57
N GLU A 459 1.58 -14.08 -8.65
CA GLU A 459 2.41 -13.60 -9.76
C GLU A 459 3.83 -13.21 -9.32
N GLY A 460 4.07 -13.08 -8.01
CA GLY A 460 5.33 -12.61 -7.43
C GLY A 460 6.47 -13.62 -7.49
N SER A 461 7.71 -13.15 -7.34
CA SER A 461 8.87 -14.06 -7.35
C SER A 461 8.96 -14.86 -6.03
N ILE A 462 9.44 -16.10 -6.10
CA ILE A 462 9.57 -17.00 -4.93
C ILE A 462 10.77 -16.54 -4.08
N PRO A 463 10.61 -16.22 -2.78
CA PRO A 463 11.72 -15.84 -1.89
C PRO A 463 12.70 -17.00 -1.68
N LYS A 464 14.00 -16.69 -1.49
CA LYS A 464 15.01 -17.70 -1.13
C LYS A 464 15.38 -17.66 0.34
N GLU A 465 15.33 -16.48 0.94
CA GLU A 465 15.59 -16.25 2.35
C GLU A 465 14.75 -15.08 2.88
N VAL A 466 14.62 -14.96 4.20
CA VAL A 466 13.83 -13.88 4.83
C VAL A 466 14.33 -12.50 4.42
N ALA A 467 15.65 -12.31 4.30
CA ALA A 467 16.25 -11.06 3.90
C ALA A 467 15.79 -10.58 2.50
N ASP A 468 15.36 -11.51 1.63
CA ASP A 468 14.82 -11.17 0.31
C ASP A 468 13.49 -10.41 0.43
N TRP A 469 12.58 -10.85 1.29
CA TRP A 469 11.17 -10.42 1.26
C TRP A 469 10.72 -9.61 2.48
N LYS A 470 11.42 -9.70 3.63
CA LYS A 470 11.16 -8.86 4.80
C LYS A 470 11.09 -7.36 4.45
N PRO A 471 11.98 -6.80 3.62
CA PRO A 471 11.88 -5.39 3.24
C PRO A 471 10.59 -5.05 2.47
N LEU A 472 10.05 -5.98 1.66
CA LEU A 472 8.78 -5.78 0.97
C LEU A 472 7.61 -5.79 1.96
N TYR A 473 7.60 -6.74 2.90
CA TYR A 473 6.62 -6.76 3.99
C TYR A 473 6.61 -5.46 4.78
N VAL A 474 7.80 -4.97 5.17
CA VAL A 474 7.95 -3.69 5.90
C VAL A 474 7.43 -2.52 5.06
N ALA A 475 7.82 -2.43 3.78
CA ALA A 475 7.40 -1.35 2.91
C ALA A 475 5.87 -1.31 2.70
N VAL A 476 5.22 -2.47 2.59
CA VAL A 476 3.76 -2.56 2.49
C VAL A 476 3.10 -2.03 3.76
N ARG A 477 3.57 -2.44 4.94
CA ARG A 477 3.03 -1.94 6.23
C ARG A 477 3.27 -0.44 6.40
N GLU A 478 4.48 0.05 6.16
CA GLU A 478 4.81 1.48 6.27
C GLU A 478 3.99 2.36 5.31
N ALA A 479 3.69 1.84 4.13
CA ALA A 479 2.83 2.50 3.15
C ALA A 479 1.34 2.52 3.54
N SER A 480 0.95 1.69 4.50
CA SER A 480 -0.41 1.64 5.07
C SER A 480 -0.56 2.39 6.39
N MET A 481 0.51 2.98 6.94
CA MET A 481 0.44 3.69 8.22
C MET A 481 -0.41 4.97 8.10
N SER A 482 -1.64 4.97 8.63
CA SER A 482 -2.46 6.17 8.77
C SER A 482 -2.09 6.96 10.04
N SER A 483 -2.57 8.21 10.16
CA SER A 483 -2.33 9.00 11.40
C SER A 483 -2.92 8.35 12.66
N ALA A 484 -3.95 7.50 12.51
CA ALA A 484 -4.50 6.71 13.61
C ALA A 484 -3.58 5.51 13.97
N ALA A 485 -3.00 4.85 12.96
CA ALA A 485 -2.01 3.79 13.16
C ALA A 485 -0.72 4.33 13.81
N GLU A 486 -0.28 5.54 13.46
CA GLU A 486 0.86 6.23 14.09
C GLU A 486 0.64 6.52 15.58
N GLN A 487 -0.61 6.59 16.04
CA GLN A 487 -0.98 6.72 17.45
C GLN A 487 -1.08 5.37 18.18
N GLY A 488 -0.73 4.26 17.51
CA GLY A 488 -0.64 2.92 18.11
C GLY A 488 -1.97 2.21 18.30
N THR A 489 -3.02 2.57 17.54
CA THR A 489 -4.36 1.96 17.67
C THR A 489 -4.49 0.66 16.89
N ALA A 490 -4.43 0.73 15.56
CA ALA A 490 -4.37 -0.40 14.62
C ALA A 490 -4.08 0.14 13.21
N MET A 491 -3.64 -0.72 12.29
CA MET A 491 -3.55 -0.43 10.85
C MET A 491 -4.54 -1.26 10.04
N LYS A 492 -4.90 -0.81 8.83
CA LYS A 492 -5.73 -1.57 7.89
C LYS A 492 -5.09 -1.61 6.52
N VAL A 493 -4.15 -2.53 6.33
CA VAL A 493 -3.38 -2.61 5.09
C VAL A 493 -4.29 -2.71 3.85
N ALA A 494 -5.35 -3.53 3.91
CA ALA A 494 -6.28 -3.70 2.78
C ALA A 494 -6.91 -2.41 2.25
N SER A 495 -7.17 -1.43 3.13
CA SER A 495 -7.87 -0.18 2.77
C SER A 495 -7.00 1.08 2.82
N GLU A 496 -5.86 1.02 3.51
CA GLU A 496 -4.98 2.18 3.76
C GLU A 496 -3.67 2.12 2.98
N PHE A 497 -3.38 1.03 2.27
CA PHE A 497 -2.20 0.92 1.42
C PHE A 497 -2.17 2.00 0.33
N ASP A 498 -1.10 2.79 0.31
CA ASP A 498 -0.86 3.81 -0.70
C ASP A 498 0.45 3.53 -1.47
N PHE A 499 0.31 3.13 -2.74
CA PHE A 499 1.44 2.87 -3.63
C PHE A 499 2.35 4.09 -3.83
N THR A 500 1.78 5.30 -3.83
CA THR A 500 2.54 6.56 -3.91
C THR A 500 3.39 6.76 -2.66
N LYS A 501 2.83 6.44 -1.48
CA LYS A 501 3.55 6.48 -0.20
C LYS A 501 4.66 5.42 -0.16
N LEU A 502 4.40 4.22 -0.67
CA LEU A 502 5.41 3.17 -0.80
C LEU A 502 6.61 3.65 -1.62
N ILE A 503 6.38 4.24 -2.80
CA ILE A 503 7.47 4.79 -3.64
C ILE A 503 8.22 5.89 -2.89
N SER A 504 7.50 6.80 -2.23
CA SER A 504 8.07 7.90 -1.45
C SER A 504 9.05 7.43 -0.39
N GLN A 505 8.64 6.44 0.42
CA GLN A 505 9.46 5.88 1.50
C GLN A 505 10.66 5.09 0.93
N SER A 506 10.41 4.31 -0.12
CA SER A 506 11.39 3.42 -0.73
C SER A 506 12.53 4.14 -1.44
N TYR A 507 12.26 5.34 -1.98
CA TYR A 507 13.21 6.17 -2.73
C TYR A 507 13.60 7.47 -1.99
N SER A 508 13.55 7.46 -0.66
CA SER A 508 14.06 8.57 0.15
C SER A 508 15.56 8.80 -0.08
N GLU A 509 16.06 10.03 0.10
CA GLU A 509 17.39 10.51 -0.34
C GLU A 509 18.60 9.66 0.09
N LYS A 510 18.43 8.73 1.03
CA LYS A 510 19.52 7.92 1.61
C LYS A 510 19.45 6.43 1.28
N ARG A 511 18.42 5.94 0.59
CA ARG A 511 18.19 4.50 0.40
C ARG A 511 17.64 4.21 -1.00
N LEU A 512 18.21 3.20 -1.65
CA LEU A 512 17.58 2.54 -2.79
C LEU A 512 16.62 1.47 -2.26
N PRO A 513 15.51 1.19 -2.97
CA PRO A 513 14.64 0.08 -2.59
C PRO A 513 15.42 -1.23 -2.60
N SER A 514 15.02 -2.15 -1.72
CA SER A 514 15.45 -3.54 -1.83
C SER A 514 15.00 -4.12 -3.18
N LYS A 515 15.66 -5.19 -3.62
CA LYS A 515 15.34 -5.86 -4.88
C LYS A 515 13.85 -6.18 -5.02
N ARG A 516 13.21 -6.71 -3.97
CA ARG A 516 11.79 -7.10 -4.02
C ARG A 516 10.83 -5.93 -4.00
N VAL A 517 11.17 -4.87 -3.26
CA VAL A 517 10.42 -3.61 -3.32
C VAL A 517 10.50 -3.03 -4.73
N ASN A 518 11.67 -3.08 -5.36
CA ASN A 518 11.82 -2.62 -6.74
C ASN A 518 11.05 -3.48 -7.74
N GLU A 519 11.14 -4.80 -7.65
CA GLU A 519 10.34 -5.73 -8.49
C GLU A 519 8.83 -5.43 -8.37
N PHE A 520 8.35 -5.15 -7.15
CA PHE A 520 6.95 -4.79 -6.90
C PHE A 520 6.57 -3.43 -7.53
N ILE A 521 7.44 -2.42 -7.40
CA ILE A 521 7.25 -1.10 -8.02
C ILE A 521 7.23 -1.21 -9.55
N ASP A 522 8.23 -1.88 -10.13
CA ASP A 522 8.35 -2.07 -11.58
C ASP A 522 7.13 -2.80 -12.15
N HIS A 523 6.66 -3.84 -11.45
CA HIS A 523 5.47 -4.59 -11.84
C HIS A 523 4.22 -3.71 -11.85
N ASN A 524 3.99 -2.92 -10.78
CA ASN A 524 2.84 -2.02 -10.71
C ASN A 524 2.89 -0.93 -11.79
N LEU A 525 4.05 -0.31 -11.99
CA LEU A 525 4.21 0.70 -13.04
C LEU A 525 4.01 0.13 -14.45
N SER A 526 4.36 -1.14 -14.68
CA SER A 526 4.14 -1.80 -15.98
C SER A 526 2.67 -1.98 -16.36
N LYS A 527 1.77 -2.00 -15.37
CA LYS A 527 0.31 -2.07 -15.58
C LYS A 527 -0.31 -0.69 -15.86
N MET A 528 0.41 0.39 -15.57
CA MET A 528 -0.09 1.77 -15.61
C MET A 528 0.17 2.42 -16.97
N GLY A 529 -0.72 3.33 -17.37
CA GLY A 529 -0.47 4.20 -18.52
C GLY A 529 0.53 5.32 -18.20
N ASN A 530 1.22 5.87 -19.20
CA ASN A 530 2.21 6.95 -19.01
C ASN A 530 1.68 8.13 -18.14
N LYS A 531 0.41 8.51 -18.32
CA LYS A 531 -0.24 9.59 -17.56
C LYS A 531 -0.42 9.25 -16.08
N GLU A 532 -0.71 7.99 -15.79
CA GLU A 532 -0.87 7.48 -14.43
C GLU A 532 0.48 7.36 -13.73
N ILE A 533 1.50 6.82 -14.42
CA ILE A 533 2.88 6.80 -13.92
C ILE A 533 3.34 8.23 -13.58
N ALA A 534 3.11 9.19 -14.48
CA ALA A 534 3.45 10.59 -14.24
C ALA A 534 2.71 11.18 -13.04
N GLU A 535 1.45 10.79 -12.80
CA GLU A 535 0.67 11.21 -11.64
C GLU A 535 1.26 10.65 -10.33
N VAL A 536 1.50 9.35 -10.28
CA VAL A 536 2.06 8.66 -9.10
C VAL A 536 3.43 9.22 -8.75
N LEU A 537 4.35 9.29 -9.72
CA LEU A 537 5.71 9.78 -9.48
C LEU A 537 5.74 11.27 -9.11
N SER A 538 4.84 12.08 -9.67
CA SER A 538 4.71 13.50 -9.31
C SER A 538 4.24 13.68 -7.86
N LYS A 539 3.37 12.79 -7.35
CA LYS A 539 2.86 12.84 -5.96
C LYS A 539 3.81 12.21 -4.93
N SER A 540 4.73 11.34 -5.37
CA SER A 540 5.58 10.53 -4.47
C SER A 540 6.61 11.33 -3.67
N LYS A 541 6.74 12.66 -3.83
CA LYS A 541 7.72 13.50 -3.11
C LYS A 541 9.18 13.00 -3.18
N ILE A 542 9.51 12.21 -4.21
CA ILE A 542 10.85 11.66 -4.46
C ILE A 542 11.71 12.68 -5.22
N SER A 543 13.02 12.48 -5.23
CA SER A 543 13.93 13.33 -6.02
C SER A 543 13.76 13.09 -7.53
N SER A 544 14.17 14.06 -8.34
CA SER A 544 14.18 13.89 -9.80
C SER A 544 15.17 12.82 -10.25
N GLN A 545 16.27 12.61 -9.52
CA GLN A 545 17.18 11.48 -9.78
C GLN A 545 16.48 10.14 -9.55
N ALA A 546 15.69 10.00 -8.49
CA ALA A 546 14.91 8.79 -8.24
C ALA A 546 13.89 8.54 -9.35
N VAL A 547 13.20 9.57 -9.85
CA VAL A 547 12.30 9.43 -11.02
C VAL A 547 13.07 8.91 -12.25
N VAL A 548 14.26 9.45 -12.53
CA VAL A 548 15.09 9.00 -13.66
C VAL A 548 15.52 7.55 -13.50
N GLN A 549 15.81 7.10 -12.26
CA GLN A 549 16.17 5.73 -11.94
C GLN A 549 14.98 4.77 -12.10
N ILE A 550 13.80 5.13 -11.57
CA ILE A 550 12.57 4.34 -11.70
C ILE A 550 12.18 4.14 -13.16
N LEU A 551 12.35 5.19 -13.99
CA LEU A 551 12.03 5.14 -15.41
C LEU A 551 13.15 4.58 -16.27
N ASP A 552 14.23 4.06 -15.68
CA ASP A 552 15.33 3.48 -16.45
C ASP A 552 14.87 2.23 -17.21
N GLY A 553 15.19 2.16 -18.51
CA GLY A 553 14.67 1.12 -19.40
C GLY A 553 13.22 1.30 -19.88
N ASN A 554 12.48 2.32 -19.43
CA ASN A 554 11.16 2.63 -19.96
C ASN A 554 11.27 3.38 -21.30
N GLU A 555 10.67 2.83 -22.37
CA GLU A 555 10.72 3.42 -23.72
C GLU A 555 10.06 4.82 -23.79
N ASN A 556 9.12 5.11 -22.89
CA ASN A 556 8.41 6.37 -22.80
C ASN A 556 8.96 7.31 -21.72
N LYS A 557 10.16 7.05 -21.19
CA LYS A 557 10.79 7.81 -20.10
C LYS A 557 10.72 9.33 -20.31
N ASP A 558 11.12 9.83 -21.48
CA ASP A 558 11.14 11.26 -21.75
C ASP A 558 9.73 11.88 -21.74
N ASN A 559 8.74 11.17 -22.30
CA ASN A 559 7.35 11.61 -22.31
C ASN A 559 6.75 11.65 -20.90
N ILE A 560 7.04 10.64 -20.07
CA ILE A 560 6.58 10.59 -18.68
C ILE A 560 7.22 11.75 -17.88
N ILE A 561 8.53 12.00 -18.06
CA ILE A 561 9.23 13.12 -17.42
C ILE A 561 8.63 14.47 -17.85
N GLU A 562 8.32 14.65 -19.14
CA GLU A 562 7.65 15.87 -19.63
C GLU A 562 6.30 16.10 -18.92
N GLN A 563 5.47 15.05 -18.79
CA GLN A 563 4.20 15.13 -18.08
C GLN A 563 4.37 15.44 -16.58
N ILE A 564 5.39 14.89 -15.93
CA ILE A 564 5.73 15.20 -14.54
C ILE A 564 6.11 16.68 -14.40
N ILE A 565 6.96 17.19 -15.30
CA ILE A 565 7.36 18.60 -15.33
C ILE A 565 6.14 19.51 -15.51
N GLU A 566 5.27 19.20 -16.46
CA GLU A 566 4.03 19.95 -16.70
C GLU A 566 3.13 19.99 -15.47
N LYS A 567 2.89 18.85 -14.82
CA LYS A 567 2.09 18.77 -13.58
C LYS A 567 2.67 19.64 -12.47
N LYS A 568 3.98 19.56 -12.24
CA LYS A 568 4.68 20.34 -11.22
C LYS A 568 4.67 21.84 -11.51
N ILE A 569 4.78 22.24 -12.78
CA ILE A 569 4.65 23.64 -13.19
C ILE A 569 3.23 24.15 -12.95
N ASN A 570 2.21 23.34 -13.26
CA ASN A 570 0.84 23.72 -12.98
C ASN A 570 0.58 23.87 -11.48
N GLN A 571 1.18 23.03 -10.63
CA GLN A 571 1.14 23.21 -9.16
C GLN A 571 1.75 24.55 -8.72
N LEU A 572 2.83 25.02 -9.37
CA LEU A 572 3.44 26.33 -9.04
C LEU A 572 2.53 27.55 -9.33
N LYS A 573 1.43 27.37 -10.07
CA LYS A 573 0.42 28.40 -10.31
C LYS A 573 -0.59 28.51 -9.17
N GLU A 574 -0.71 27.47 -8.34
CA GLU A 574 -1.59 27.46 -7.18
C GLU A 574 -1.01 28.27 -6.02
N LYS A 575 -1.84 28.58 -5.03
CA LYS A 575 -1.40 29.26 -3.81
C LYS A 575 -0.70 28.25 -2.90
N LEU A 576 0.62 28.14 -3.05
CA LEU A 576 1.49 27.28 -2.25
C LEU A 576 2.12 28.04 -1.09
N SER A 577 2.48 27.31 -0.02
CA SER A 577 3.44 27.81 0.96
C SER A 577 4.84 27.98 0.33
N GLU A 578 5.69 28.80 0.95
CA GLU A 578 7.07 29.01 0.49
C GLU A 578 7.87 27.69 0.48
N GLU A 579 7.64 26.84 1.49
CA GLU A 579 8.29 25.53 1.61
C GLU A 579 7.88 24.57 0.47
N GLU A 580 6.58 24.48 0.16
CA GLU A 580 6.07 23.64 -0.94
C GLU A 580 6.58 24.12 -2.30
N ARG A 581 6.61 25.44 -2.52
CA ARG A 581 7.18 26.04 -3.73
C ARG A 581 8.65 25.68 -3.87
N GLN A 582 9.44 25.83 -2.81
CA GLN A 582 10.87 25.48 -2.82
C GLN A 582 11.10 23.99 -3.08
N GLN A 583 10.28 23.11 -2.52
CA GLN A 583 10.35 21.66 -2.79
C GLN A 583 10.09 21.34 -4.27
N ILE A 584 9.07 21.96 -4.87
CA ILE A 584 8.77 21.75 -6.29
C ILE A 584 9.87 22.32 -7.19
N GLU A 585 10.36 23.53 -6.91
CA GLU A 585 11.44 24.14 -7.69
C GLU A 585 12.75 23.33 -7.59
N SER A 586 13.08 22.83 -6.38
CA SER A 586 14.22 21.94 -6.16
C SER A 586 14.09 20.61 -6.93
N PHE A 587 12.90 20.01 -6.91
CA PHE A 587 12.62 18.80 -7.69
C PHE A 587 12.85 19.02 -9.20
N LEU A 588 12.28 20.10 -9.74
CA LEU A 588 12.38 20.44 -11.17
C LEU A 588 13.81 20.76 -11.61
N LYS A 589 14.66 21.25 -10.70
CA LYS A 589 16.08 21.56 -10.98
C LYS A 589 16.85 20.36 -11.53
N GLY A 590 16.54 19.13 -11.08
CA GLY A 590 17.19 17.92 -11.59
C GLY A 590 16.80 17.55 -13.03
N PHE A 591 15.76 18.18 -13.60
CA PHE A 591 15.35 18.00 -15.00
C PHE A 591 15.80 19.13 -15.93
N LYS A 592 16.84 19.89 -15.55
CA LYS A 592 17.32 21.08 -16.30
C LYS A 592 17.53 20.84 -17.79
N THR A 593 18.10 19.70 -18.18
CA THR A 593 18.33 19.38 -19.60
C THR A 593 17.01 19.19 -20.35
N THR A 594 16.10 18.39 -19.80
CA THR A 594 14.77 18.15 -20.38
C THR A 594 13.95 19.43 -20.47
N ILE A 595 13.97 20.27 -19.43
CA ILE A 595 13.32 21.60 -19.42
C ILE A 595 13.84 22.46 -20.59
N ASN A 596 15.15 22.46 -20.86
CA ASN A 596 15.71 23.21 -21.98
C ASN A 596 15.27 22.67 -23.33
N THR A 597 15.07 21.36 -23.46
CA THR A 597 14.52 20.72 -24.66
C THR A 597 13.06 21.13 -24.86
N ILE A 598 12.23 21.01 -23.82
CA ILE A 598 10.81 21.42 -23.83
C ILE A 598 10.67 22.90 -24.21
N ILE A 599 11.51 23.80 -23.66
CA ILE A 599 11.49 25.22 -24.04
C ILE A 599 11.74 25.40 -25.54
N LYS A 600 12.72 24.70 -26.12
CA LYS A 600 13.03 24.81 -27.56
C LYS A 600 11.88 24.31 -28.42
N GLU A 601 11.29 23.18 -28.05
CA GLU A 601 10.16 22.57 -28.75
C GLU A 601 8.92 23.45 -28.68
N LYS A 602 8.56 23.94 -27.48
CA LYS A 602 7.41 24.85 -27.29
C LYS A 602 7.61 26.20 -27.98
N LEU A 603 8.84 26.71 -28.09
CA LEU A 603 9.12 27.89 -28.92
C LEU A 603 8.98 27.63 -30.42
N LEU A 604 9.23 26.40 -30.88
CA LEU A 604 8.97 26.01 -32.26
C LEU A 604 7.46 25.84 -32.50
N GLU A 605 6.75 25.19 -31.58
CA GLU A 605 5.29 25.06 -31.59
C GLU A 605 4.61 26.43 -31.61
N LEU A 606 5.02 27.35 -30.72
CA LEU A 606 4.48 28.71 -30.68
C LEU A 606 4.67 29.48 -31.99
N ARG A 607 5.75 29.22 -32.74
CA ARG A 607 5.98 29.86 -34.05
C ARG A 607 5.03 29.34 -35.12
N ASN A 608 4.58 28.10 -34.98
CA ASN A 608 3.74 27.42 -35.96
C ASN A 608 2.25 27.41 -35.55
N GLU A 609 1.91 27.76 -34.31
CA GLU A 609 0.53 27.79 -33.83
C GLU A 609 -0.18 29.09 -34.24
N HIS A 610 -1.35 28.93 -34.83
CA HIS A 610 -2.20 30.00 -35.36
C HIS A 610 -3.46 30.23 -34.53
N ASP A 611 -3.86 29.24 -33.72
CA ASP A 611 -4.97 29.38 -32.79
C ASP A 611 -4.58 30.23 -31.57
N LEU A 612 -5.34 31.30 -31.33
CA LEU A 612 -5.01 32.29 -30.29
C LEU A 612 -5.04 31.71 -28.88
N GLU A 613 -5.99 30.81 -28.60
CA GLU A 613 -6.15 30.20 -27.29
C GLU A 613 -4.96 29.28 -26.99
N LYS A 614 -4.60 28.42 -27.95
CA LYS A 614 -3.42 27.56 -27.85
C LYS A 614 -2.12 28.36 -27.77
N ARG A 615 -1.94 29.41 -28.58
CA ARG A 615 -0.78 30.31 -28.46
C ARG A 615 -0.65 30.89 -27.06
N THR A 616 -1.75 31.39 -26.51
CA THR A 616 -1.77 31.99 -25.15
C THR A 616 -1.40 30.95 -24.09
N ALA A 617 -1.91 29.72 -24.22
CA ALA A 617 -1.56 28.62 -23.33
C ALA A 617 -0.06 28.25 -23.42
N ILE A 618 0.49 28.15 -24.63
CA ILE A 618 1.92 27.87 -24.86
C ILE A 618 2.80 29.01 -24.31
N GLU A 619 2.42 30.27 -24.55
CA GLU A 619 3.14 31.44 -24.02
C GLU A 619 3.15 31.46 -22.49
N SER A 620 2.00 31.21 -21.86
CA SER A 620 1.91 31.11 -20.40
C SER A 620 2.80 30.00 -19.86
N TYR A 621 2.78 28.81 -20.48
CA TYR A 621 3.61 27.69 -20.05
C TYR A 621 5.11 27.97 -20.20
N LEU A 622 5.51 28.59 -21.33
CA LEU A 622 6.89 29.02 -21.56
C LEU A 622 7.34 30.07 -20.53
N ILE A 623 6.49 31.03 -20.16
CA ILE A 623 6.81 32.02 -19.12
C ILE A 623 7.17 31.31 -17.81
N ASP A 624 6.41 30.31 -17.39
CA ASP A 624 6.67 29.58 -16.15
C ASP A 624 7.97 28.76 -16.21
N LEU A 625 8.23 28.07 -17.32
CA LEU A 625 9.49 27.37 -17.58
C LEU A 625 10.70 28.32 -17.51
N TYR A 626 10.58 29.52 -18.11
CA TYR A 626 11.63 30.53 -18.04
C TYR A 626 11.79 31.07 -16.62
N LYS A 627 10.71 31.36 -15.89
CA LYS A 627 10.78 31.82 -14.50
C LYS A 627 11.58 30.85 -13.64
N LEU A 628 11.30 29.54 -13.75
CA LEU A 628 12.06 28.49 -13.06
C LEU A 628 13.55 28.54 -13.40
N LYS A 629 13.89 28.61 -14.70
CA LYS A 629 15.28 28.67 -15.17
C LYS A 629 16.01 29.93 -14.69
N ILE A 630 15.33 31.07 -14.68
CA ILE A 630 15.87 32.35 -14.20
C ILE A 630 16.11 32.26 -12.69
N ARG A 631 15.17 31.73 -11.89
CA ARG A 631 15.36 31.52 -10.44
C ARG A 631 16.57 30.65 -10.13
N ASP A 632 16.70 29.47 -10.76
CA ASP A 632 17.88 28.61 -10.58
C ASP A 632 19.17 29.33 -10.93
N GLY A 633 19.17 30.08 -12.04
CA GLY A 633 20.32 30.88 -12.45
C GLY A 633 20.65 32.00 -11.46
N ASN A 634 19.64 32.68 -10.93
CA ASN A 634 19.77 33.78 -9.99
C ASN A 634 20.27 33.31 -8.62
N GLN A 635 19.75 32.17 -8.13
CA GLN A 635 20.25 31.52 -6.94
C GLN A 635 21.71 31.08 -7.11
N SER A 636 22.04 30.43 -8.23
CA SER A 636 23.43 30.06 -8.54
C SER A 636 24.35 31.28 -8.52
N LEU A 637 23.89 32.42 -9.04
CA LEU A 637 24.64 33.68 -9.01
C LEU A 637 24.82 34.20 -7.57
N ALA A 638 23.76 34.16 -6.75
CA ALA A 638 23.78 34.59 -5.35
C ALA A 638 24.74 33.76 -4.48
N GLU A 639 24.86 32.46 -4.77
CA GLU A 639 25.71 31.50 -4.05
C GLU A 639 27.17 31.49 -4.51
N MET A 640 27.49 32.10 -5.67
CA MET A 640 28.87 32.17 -6.16
C MET A 640 29.79 32.90 -5.17
N ASP A 641 30.94 32.30 -4.91
CA ASP A 641 32.03 32.95 -4.19
C ASP A 641 32.69 34.00 -5.10
N ILE A 642 32.41 35.26 -4.81
CA ILE A 642 32.82 36.41 -5.62
C ILE A 642 33.61 37.40 -4.78
N ASN A 643 34.39 38.24 -5.45
CA ASN A 643 35.16 39.30 -4.81
C ASN A 643 34.22 40.16 -3.92
N PRO A 644 34.59 40.42 -2.63
CA PRO A 644 33.79 41.24 -1.73
C PRO A 644 33.37 42.60 -2.31
N GLY A 645 34.19 43.20 -3.17
CA GLY A 645 33.92 44.48 -3.82
C GLY A 645 32.74 44.48 -4.80
N ILE A 646 32.31 43.30 -5.28
CA ILE A 646 31.18 43.16 -6.21
C ILE A 646 29.96 42.47 -5.57
N LYS A 647 30.09 42.05 -4.31
CA LYS A 647 29.06 41.29 -3.57
C LYS A 647 27.76 42.05 -3.40
N GLN A 648 27.83 43.30 -2.93
CA GLN A 648 26.64 44.13 -2.69
C GLN A 648 25.85 44.37 -4.00
N THR A 649 26.55 44.59 -5.10
CA THR A 649 25.93 44.83 -6.41
C THR A 649 25.31 43.56 -6.99
N ARG A 650 25.97 42.41 -6.80
CA ARG A 650 25.37 41.11 -7.09
C ARG A 650 24.08 40.91 -6.30
N ASP A 651 24.11 41.15 -4.99
CA ASP A 651 22.95 40.95 -4.12
C ASP A 651 21.77 41.85 -4.52
N ALA A 652 22.04 43.10 -4.87
CA ALA A 652 21.04 44.01 -5.41
C ALA A 652 20.45 43.51 -6.74
N LEU A 653 21.29 43.04 -7.66
CA LEU A 653 20.86 42.45 -8.93
C LEU A 653 19.98 41.22 -8.69
N CYS A 654 20.43 40.29 -7.84
CA CYS A 654 19.68 39.08 -7.52
C CYS A 654 18.32 39.40 -6.89
N SER A 655 18.28 40.36 -5.95
CA SER A 655 17.04 40.82 -5.32
C SER A 655 16.07 41.38 -6.36
N THR A 656 16.56 42.23 -7.26
CA THR A 656 15.71 42.91 -8.25
C THR A 656 15.18 41.92 -9.32
N ILE A 657 15.98 40.92 -9.70
CA ILE A 657 15.53 39.84 -10.57
C ILE A 657 14.41 39.04 -9.90
N SER A 658 14.54 38.71 -8.61
CA SER A 658 13.49 38.04 -7.85
C SER A 658 12.20 38.88 -7.81
N ASP A 659 12.30 40.18 -7.60
CA ASP A 659 11.17 41.10 -7.60
C ASP A 659 10.45 41.18 -8.95
N ALA A 660 11.22 41.14 -10.05
CA ALA A 660 10.69 41.14 -11.41
C ALA A 660 9.94 39.85 -11.73
N LEU A 661 10.46 38.69 -11.31
CA LEU A 661 9.82 37.38 -11.52
C LEU A 661 8.48 37.22 -10.79
N ASN A 662 8.31 37.97 -9.69
CA ASN A 662 7.09 38.04 -8.90
C ASN A 662 6.04 39.02 -9.46
N SER A 663 6.33 39.66 -10.60
CA SER A 663 5.39 40.53 -11.30
C SER A 663 4.89 39.92 -12.62
N PRO A 664 3.81 40.49 -13.20
CA PRO A 664 3.43 40.19 -14.57
C PRO A 664 4.60 40.53 -15.51
N ILE A 665 5.07 39.53 -16.24
CA ILE A 665 6.17 39.65 -17.22
C ILE A 665 5.79 38.91 -18.48
N THR A 666 6.23 39.40 -19.63
CA THR A 666 5.97 38.76 -20.92
C THR A 666 6.99 37.66 -21.19
N LEU A 667 6.72 36.80 -22.19
CA LEU A 667 7.68 35.80 -22.65
C LEU A 667 9.00 36.43 -23.12
N GLN A 668 8.92 37.60 -23.78
CA GLN A 668 10.10 38.33 -24.24
C GLN A 668 10.93 38.84 -23.04
N ASP A 669 10.29 39.35 -22.00
CA ASP A 669 10.97 39.78 -20.77
C ASP A 669 11.68 38.60 -20.10
N CYS A 670 11.02 37.45 -20.01
CA CYS A 670 11.61 36.19 -19.53
C CYS A 670 12.86 35.79 -20.33
N GLN A 671 12.82 35.85 -21.66
CA GLN A 671 13.97 35.53 -22.52
C GLN A 671 15.17 36.47 -22.28
N LYS A 672 14.90 37.77 -22.10
CA LYS A 672 15.90 38.80 -21.78
C LYS A 672 16.49 38.56 -20.39
N LEU A 673 15.66 38.35 -19.37
CA LEU A 673 16.09 38.07 -18.00
C LEU A 673 16.92 36.79 -17.91
N ASN A 674 16.53 35.73 -18.63
CA ASN A 674 17.32 34.50 -18.70
C ASN A 674 18.69 34.73 -19.34
N SER A 675 18.76 35.53 -20.41
CA SER A 675 20.03 35.93 -21.04
C SER A 675 20.89 36.77 -20.09
N LEU A 676 20.27 37.69 -19.34
CA LEU A 676 20.93 38.54 -18.36
C LEU A 676 21.56 37.70 -17.25
N VAL A 677 20.79 36.80 -16.62
CA VAL A 677 21.30 35.91 -15.58
C VAL A 677 22.44 35.02 -16.09
N GLY A 678 22.31 34.50 -17.31
CA GLY A 678 23.37 33.72 -17.96
C GLY A 678 24.68 34.51 -18.09
N ASN A 679 24.62 35.73 -18.62
CA ASN A 679 25.80 36.57 -18.79
C ASN A 679 26.34 37.08 -17.45
N ALA A 680 25.49 37.36 -16.46
CA ALA A 680 25.89 37.79 -15.12
C ALA A 680 26.70 36.70 -14.41
N ARG A 681 26.25 35.44 -14.51
CA ARG A 681 26.99 34.27 -14.01
C ARG A 681 28.36 34.12 -14.66
N ILE A 682 28.43 34.21 -15.98
CA ILE A 682 29.70 34.07 -16.70
C ILE A 682 30.66 35.22 -16.35
N ALA A 683 30.15 36.44 -16.21
CA ALA A 683 30.95 37.59 -15.79
C ALA A 683 31.45 37.46 -14.35
N ALA A 684 30.64 36.87 -13.46
CA ALA A 684 30.94 36.71 -12.03
C ALA A 684 31.84 35.51 -11.70
N ASP A 685 31.90 34.50 -12.56
CA ASP A 685 32.67 33.27 -12.33
C ASP A 685 34.16 33.58 -12.08
N PRO A 686 34.73 33.34 -10.90
CA PRO A 686 36.14 33.67 -10.64
C PRO A 686 37.10 32.96 -11.59
N ASN A 687 36.75 31.75 -12.05
CA ASN A 687 37.62 30.90 -12.87
C ASN A 687 37.36 31.01 -14.38
N GLY A 688 36.36 31.81 -14.79
CA GLY A 688 35.99 31.95 -16.19
C GLY A 688 37.09 32.60 -17.05
N ASP A 689 37.21 32.13 -18.29
CA ASP A 689 38.11 32.67 -19.32
C ASP A 689 37.89 34.20 -19.51
N PRO A 690 38.95 35.03 -19.45
CA PRO A 690 38.83 36.49 -19.57
C PRO A 690 38.10 36.96 -20.84
N ARG A 691 38.29 36.28 -21.97
CA ARG A 691 37.64 36.64 -23.24
C ARG A 691 36.14 36.38 -23.18
N THR A 692 35.74 35.28 -22.55
CA THR A 692 34.34 34.89 -22.34
C THR A 692 33.64 35.80 -21.33
N LYS A 693 34.35 36.22 -20.27
CA LYS A 693 33.89 37.25 -19.32
C LYS A 693 33.66 38.59 -20.00
N SER A 694 34.63 39.06 -20.79
CA SER A 694 34.53 40.32 -21.53
C SER A 694 33.32 40.33 -22.47
N LYS A 695 33.10 39.25 -23.23
CA LYS A 695 31.90 39.10 -24.08
C LYS A 695 30.61 39.18 -23.27
N SER A 696 30.58 38.55 -22.10
CA SER A 696 29.39 38.54 -21.24
C SER A 696 29.12 39.91 -20.62
N LEU A 697 30.16 40.65 -20.22
CA LEU A 697 30.04 42.03 -19.76
C LEU A 697 29.49 42.96 -20.85
N CYS A 698 29.94 42.82 -22.09
CA CYS A 698 29.37 43.56 -23.23
C CYS A 698 27.89 43.20 -23.45
N ALA A 699 27.54 41.92 -23.36
CA ALA A 699 26.17 41.46 -23.50
C ALA A 699 25.27 41.98 -22.37
N LEU A 700 25.77 42.06 -21.12
CA LEU A 700 25.04 42.66 -20.00
C LEU A 700 24.75 44.15 -20.22
N ALA A 701 25.70 44.90 -20.77
CA ALA A 701 25.48 46.31 -21.09
C ALA A 701 24.41 46.49 -22.17
N TYR A 702 24.42 45.63 -23.19
CA TYR A 702 23.38 45.62 -24.23
C TYR A 702 21.99 45.25 -23.66
N LEU A 703 21.93 44.19 -22.85
CA LEU A 703 20.69 43.75 -22.20
C LEU A 703 20.16 44.78 -21.20
N SER A 704 21.03 45.51 -20.50
CA SER A 704 20.65 46.63 -19.64
C SER A 704 19.92 47.69 -20.47
N ASP A 705 20.48 48.16 -21.57
CA ASP A 705 19.83 49.15 -22.45
C ASP A 705 18.44 48.67 -22.94
N GLU A 706 18.35 47.41 -23.38
CA GLU A 706 17.09 46.82 -23.82
C GLU A 706 16.02 46.64 -22.72
N LEU A 707 16.43 46.60 -21.45
CA LEU A 707 15.54 46.52 -20.29
C LEU A 707 15.15 47.91 -19.74
N VAL A 708 15.95 48.95 -19.99
CA VAL A 708 15.57 50.35 -19.66
C VAL A 708 14.34 50.77 -20.47
N GLY A 709 14.28 50.41 -21.75
CA GLY A 709 13.13 50.71 -22.63
C GLY A 709 11.88 49.86 -22.35
N ALA A 710 11.90 48.97 -21.35
CA ALA A 710 10.74 48.17 -20.99
C ALA A 710 9.69 49.01 -20.25
N LYS A 711 8.40 48.75 -20.51
CA LYS A 711 7.27 49.45 -19.86
C LYS A 711 7.09 49.13 -18.38
N SER A 712 7.81 48.15 -17.84
CA SER A 712 7.70 47.71 -16.45
C SER A 712 8.73 48.42 -15.57
N GLU A 713 8.25 49.15 -14.56
CA GLU A 713 9.10 49.84 -13.57
C GLU A 713 10.09 48.88 -12.89
N LYS A 714 9.69 47.63 -12.68
CA LYS A 714 10.58 46.60 -12.10
C LYS A 714 11.65 46.13 -13.07
N LEU A 715 11.36 46.05 -14.37
CA LEU A 715 12.39 45.71 -15.38
C LEU A 715 13.38 46.87 -15.57
N GLN A 716 12.91 48.11 -15.42
CA GLN A 716 13.78 49.29 -15.38
C GLN A 716 14.72 49.24 -14.15
N ALA A 717 14.21 48.81 -12.99
CA ALA A 717 15.04 48.57 -11.81
C ALA A 717 16.07 47.44 -12.04
N VAL A 718 15.68 46.32 -12.68
CA VAL A 718 16.62 45.24 -13.06
C VAL A 718 17.73 45.80 -13.97
N SER A 719 17.36 46.65 -14.92
CA SER A 719 18.33 47.28 -15.81
C SER A 719 19.33 48.15 -15.07
N ALA A 720 18.87 49.01 -14.15
CA ALA A 720 19.75 49.87 -13.36
C ALA A 720 20.72 49.05 -12.50
N ALA A 721 20.25 47.97 -11.87
CA ALA A 721 21.09 47.05 -11.12
C ALA A 721 22.10 46.31 -12.00
N CYS A 722 21.70 45.91 -13.22
CA CYS A 722 22.56 45.24 -14.19
C CYS A 722 23.66 46.14 -14.73
N GLY A 723 23.33 47.40 -15.05
CA GLY A 723 24.30 48.42 -15.45
C GLY A 723 25.35 48.63 -14.37
N LEU A 724 24.91 48.80 -13.11
CA LEU A 724 25.81 48.94 -11.97
C LEU A 724 26.69 47.68 -11.78
N PHE A 725 26.13 46.48 -11.96
CA PHE A 725 26.86 45.22 -11.84
C PHE A 725 27.95 45.07 -12.90
N ALA A 726 27.62 45.30 -14.18
CA ALA A 726 28.57 45.21 -15.28
C ALA A 726 29.74 46.18 -15.08
N VAL A 727 29.46 47.37 -14.56
CA VAL A 727 30.44 48.42 -14.31
C VAL A 727 31.40 48.02 -13.20
N ILE A 728 30.87 47.56 -12.07
CA ILE A 728 31.66 47.18 -10.89
C ILE A 728 32.44 45.88 -11.14
N ALA A 729 31.86 44.90 -11.85
CA ALA A 729 32.56 43.70 -12.29
C ALA A 729 33.70 44.02 -13.26
N THR A 730 33.50 45.01 -14.15
CA THR A 730 34.56 45.52 -15.03
C THR A 730 35.69 46.15 -14.21
N ILE A 731 35.40 46.97 -13.18
CA ILE A 731 36.43 47.51 -12.26
C ILE A 731 37.25 46.39 -11.64
N ALA A 732 36.57 45.38 -11.07
CA ALA A 732 37.25 44.28 -10.38
C ALA A 732 38.10 43.43 -11.34
N ALA A 733 37.63 43.17 -12.56
CA ALA A 733 38.40 42.45 -13.57
C ALA A 733 39.65 43.23 -14.03
N PHE A 734 39.54 44.57 -14.15
CA PHE A 734 40.68 45.43 -14.48
C PHE A 734 41.63 45.68 -13.30
N ALA A 735 41.15 45.61 -12.06
CA ALA A 735 41.95 45.66 -10.83
C ALA A 735 42.88 44.45 -10.64
N LEU A 736 42.53 43.33 -11.26
CA LEU A 736 43.28 42.07 -11.19
C LEU A 736 44.15 41.82 -12.44
N ALA A 737 44.10 42.69 -13.45
CA ALA A 737 44.94 42.58 -14.65
C ALA A 737 46.36 43.15 -14.38
N PRO A 738 47.46 42.46 -14.74
CA PRO A 738 48.83 42.84 -14.32
C PRO A 738 49.39 44.14 -14.94
N THR A 739 48.64 44.84 -15.79
CA THR A 739 49.14 45.98 -16.58
C THR A 739 48.45 47.29 -16.17
N GLY A 740 49.20 48.15 -15.47
CA GLY A 740 48.71 49.36 -14.78
C GLY A 740 48.03 50.44 -15.63
N ILE A 741 48.07 50.37 -16.97
CA ILE A 741 47.41 51.36 -17.84
C ILE A 741 45.94 50.99 -18.10
N GLY A 742 45.62 49.69 -18.14
CA GLY A 742 44.23 49.22 -18.23
C GLY A 742 43.42 49.55 -16.96
N PHE A 743 44.09 49.56 -15.81
CA PHE A 743 43.53 49.87 -14.50
C PHE A 743 43.00 51.30 -14.39
N ILE A 744 43.79 52.30 -14.81
CA ILE A 744 43.43 53.72 -14.68
C ILE A 744 42.24 54.07 -15.58
N VAL A 745 42.22 53.55 -16.81
CA VAL A 745 41.12 53.79 -17.76
C VAL A 745 39.87 53.00 -17.36
N GLY A 746 40.04 51.76 -16.86
CA GLY A 746 38.93 50.96 -16.32
C GLY A 746 38.28 51.60 -15.11
N MET A 747 39.08 52.14 -14.17
CA MET A 747 38.61 52.88 -12.99
C MET A 747 37.93 54.21 -13.36
N ALA A 748 38.42 54.92 -14.37
CA ALA A 748 37.81 56.17 -14.83
C ALA A 748 36.45 55.95 -15.52
N VAL A 749 36.35 54.96 -16.41
CA VAL A 749 35.10 54.60 -17.10
C VAL A 749 34.07 54.10 -16.10
N ALA A 750 34.49 53.26 -15.17
CA ALA A 750 33.56 52.67 -14.24
C ALA A 750 33.24 53.56 -13.03
N GLY A 751 34.11 54.50 -12.67
CA GLY A 751 33.77 55.62 -11.79
C GLY A 751 32.72 56.54 -12.41
N ALA A 752 32.79 56.81 -13.72
CA ALA A 752 31.78 57.58 -14.44
C ALA A 752 30.43 56.85 -14.53
N LEU A 753 30.45 55.52 -14.73
CA LEU A 753 29.24 54.70 -14.77
C LEU A 753 28.63 54.40 -13.39
N ALA A 754 29.44 54.24 -12.33
CA ALA A 754 28.94 54.13 -10.96
C ALA A 754 28.26 55.44 -10.52
N ALA A 755 28.83 56.59 -10.88
CA ALA A 755 28.21 57.89 -10.67
C ALA A 755 26.89 58.06 -11.45
N ALA A 756 26.81 57.52 -12.68
CA ALA A 756 25.57 57.53 -13.48
C ALA A 756 24.49 56.61 -12.91
N SER A 757 24.87 55.41 -12.44
CA SER A 757 23.97 54.38 -11.91
C SER A 757 23.42 54.74 -10.51
N ILE A 758 24.26 55.33 -9.65
CA ILE A 758 23.86 55.87 -8.33
C ILE A 758 22.96 57.11 -8.50
N GLY A 759 23.18 57.92 -9.55
CA GLY A 759 22.32 59.04 -9.92
C GLY A 759 20.92 58.61 -10.35
N THR A 760 20.77 57.46 -11.04
CA THR A 760 19.47 56.91 -11.46
C THR A 760 18.71 56.20 -10.34
N GLY A 761 19.39 55.67 -9.31
CA GLY A 761 18.75 55.01 -8.17
C GLY A 761 18.16 55.97 -7.12
N ILE A 762 18.64 57.22 -7.05
CA ILE A 762 18.21 58.21 -6.04
C ILE A 762 17.21 59.24 -6.61
N ALA A 763 16.98 59.29 -7.92
CA ALA A 763 15.99 60.17 -8.52
C ALA A 763 15.25 59.49 -9.69
N ALA A 764 14.11 58.88 -9.39
CA ALA A 764 13.11 58.51 -10.39
C ALA A 764 12.52 59.78 -11.03
N LYS A 765 13.24 60.39 -11.98
CA LYS A 765 12.78 61.43 -12.91
C LYS A 765 13.79 61.81 -14.01
N VAL A 766 14.68 60.90 -14.41
CA VAL A 766 15.54 61.11 -15.59
C VAL A 766 14.85 60.50 -16.82
N LYS A 767 14.79 61.27 -17.91
CA LYS A 767 14.20 60.81 -19.18
C LYS A 767 15.05 59.68 -19.78
N GLU A 768 14.39 58.75 -20.45
CA GLU A 768 14.93 57.59 -21.19
C GLU A 768 16.17 57.91 -22.06
N SER A 769 16.34 59.17 -22.49
CA SER A 769 17.46 59.64 -23.31
C SER A 769 18.84 59.55 -22.64
N ASP A 770 18.96 59.86 -21.35
CA ASP A 770 20.28 60.10 -20.74
C ASP A 770 21.01 58.80 -20.37
N VAL A 771 20.26 57.74 -20.09
CA VAL A 771 20.82 56.40 -19.81
C VAL A 771 21.22 55.72 -21.11
N SER A 772 20.36 55.73 -22.13
CA SER A 772 20.68 55.13 -23.44
C SER A 772 21.82 55.86 -24.17
N GLU A 773 21.99 57.17 -23.98
CA GLU A 773 23.15 57.90 -24.52
C GLU A 773 24.46 57.43 -23.88
N LYS A 774 24.50 57.32 -22.55
CA LYS A 774 25.72 56.91 -21.83
C LYS A 774 26.05 55.43 -22.01
N THR A 775 25.05 54.56 -22.14
CA THR A 775 25.26 53.15 -22.48
C THR A 775 25.80 53.01 -23.92
N ARG A 776 25.37 53.87 -24.84
CA ARG A 776 25.90 53.95 -26.22
C ARG A 776 27.36 54.43 -26.25
N ASP A 777 27.73 55.35 -25.36
CA ASP A 777 29.12 55.80 -25.23
C ASP A 777 30.02 54.72 -24.62
N PHE A 778 29.52 53.98 -23.62
CA PHE A 778 30.21 52.80 -23.09
C PHE A 778 30.42 51.71 -24.16
N LYS A 779 29.39 51.46 -24.98
CA LYS A 779 29.48 50.55 -26.13
C LYS A 779 30.59 50.98 -27.10
N LYS A 780 30.61 52.24 -27.53
CA LYS A 780 31.65 52.77 -28.42
C LYS A 780 33.04 52.63 -27.83
N ALA A 781 33.21 52.87 -26.52
CA ALA A 781 34.49 52.73 -25.84
C ALA A 781 34.99 51.27 -25.76
N LEU A 782 34.08 50.30 -25.61
CA LEU A 782 34.40 48.87 -25.63
C LEU A 782 34.72 48.35 -27.04
N GLU A 783 33.93 48.75 -28.05
CA GLU A 783 34.13 48.37 -29.45
C GLU A 783 35.45 48.92 -29.98
N ALA A 784 35.80 50.18 -29.67
CA ALA A 784 37.08 50.78 -30.03
C ALA A 784 38.30 50.01 -29.47
N LYS A 785 38.19 49.42 -28.27
CA LYS A 785 39.28 48.60 -27.71
C LYS A 785 39.38 47.20 -28.32
N ARG A 786 38.28 46.66 -28.85
CA ARG A 786 38.26 45.37 -29.54
C ARG A 786 38.99 45.43 -30.88
N GLU A 787 38.92 46.56 -31.58
CA GLU A 787 39.62 46.78 -32.85
C GLU A 787 41.13 46.95 -32.65
N VAL A 788 41.56 47.66 -31.59
CA VAL A 788 42.98 47.86 -31.27
C VAL A 788 43.73 46.56 -30.95
N GLN A 789 43.09 45.57 -30.32
CA GLN A 789 43.73 44.25 -30.06
C GLN A 789 43.82 43.34 -31.30
N VAL A 790 42.99 43.57 -32.33
CA VAL A 790 43.02 42.78 -33.57
C VAL A 790 44.10 43.30 -34.53
N GLU A 791 44.42 44.59 -34.49
CA GLU A 791 45.53 45.16 -35.27
C GLU A 791 46.92 44.81 -34.71
N GLU A 792 47.08 44.60 -33.40
CA GLU A 792 48.37 44.24 -32.80
C GLU A 792 48.81 42.77 -33.02
N THR A 793 47.99 41.92 -33.68
CA THR A 793 48.34 40.50 -33.94
C THR A 793 48.72 40.16 -35.39
N LEU A 794 48.93 41.16 -36.25
CA LEU A 794 49.39 40.97 -37.62
C LEU A 794 50.70 41.74 -37.88
N GLU A 795 51.80 41.32 -37.26
CA GLU A 795 53.15 41.49 -37.82
C GLU A 795 54.21 40.80 -36.95
N GLN A 796 54.49 39.52 -37.24
CA GLN A 796 55.85 38.97 -37.16
C GLN A 796 55.91 37.64 -37.94
N PRO A 797 56.74 37.52 -38.98
CA PRO A 797 56.96 36.26 -39.67
C PRO A 797 57.82 35.32 -38.81
N PRO A 798 57.68 33.99 -38.94
CA PRO A 798 58.46 33.04 -38.17
C PRO A 798 59.93 33.08 -38.58
N GLN A 799 60.83 33.30 -37.62
CA GLN A 799 62.26 33.02 -37.80
C GLN A 799 62.48 31.51 -37.69
N PHE A 800 62.87 30.90 -38.80
CA PHE A 800 63.54 29.61 -38.82
C PHE A 800 65.00 29.79 -38.37
N ASN A 801 65.47 28.95 -37.45
CA ASN A 801 66.89 28.60 -37.32
C ASN A 801 66.99 27.08 -37.16
N PHE A 802 67.97 26.52 -37.86
CA PHE A 802 68.35 25.10 -37.91
C PHE A 802 68.70 24.52 -36.53
#